data_AF-A0A336MRJ9-F1
#
_entry.id   AF-A0A336MRJ9-F1
#
_cell.length_a   1.000
_cell.length_b   1.000
_cell.length_c   1.000
_cell.angle_alpha   90.00
_cell.angle_beta   90.00
_cell.angle_gamma   90.00
#
_symmetry.space_group_name_H-M   'P 1'
#
loop_
_entity.id
_entity.type
_entity.pdbx_description
1 polymer ?
#
loop_
_entity_poly.entity_id
_entity_poly.type
_entity_poly.pdbx_seq_one_letter_code
_entity_poly.pdbx_strand_id
1 'polypeptide(L)'
;MIITCDTNSGPTCSCNTLSIALVVAAVLLLLRISIRKDQFNFLGREKVNSLHTAGLLMMKKDKQSDRTFKLAHQILSLTGISFERKSIIGFAELTIVPTREGLRTIRLNAKQCRVYRVVLNDTYEAPFQYFDPFLDICQGDSKTRVIESFSKCHIGAAQKVDPDLNAGELVINVPPEAFHLIGDGRGLRVGIEFSLEDPKAGMHFVVPEGEGTMVERAAHMYTQNYENSSRLWFPCVDSYAEPCTWKLEFTVDVDMIAISCGELVESVLTPDMRRKTYHYVVNTPVCAPNIAVAVGPFEVYVDPQMHEVTHFCLPGLMPLLKNTVRYMHEAFEYYEELLSTRFPYPCYKQVFVDEADSDVHAYATMTILSTNCLHSIAIIDETFISRKAMSKAIAEQFFGCFITMQNWSDTWLAKGIAEYLCGLYSKKCFGNNAYREWIQRELHEVVKYEEQFGGIILDCSTPPAPLPVANITSSPAPTAKTVENQHYFPVRNVHTISPKYMEIMRKKAHLIIRMLEHRIGQELLLQVLNKQLSLATNAASTKIGSRLWGHLLISTKTFNTAIYTVTGKDMSVFVDQWVRTGGHAKFTLTSIFNRKRNTIELELRQDCVNQKGVRKYVGPLLIQLQELDGTFKHTLQIENNVVKADITCHSKSRRNKKKKIPLCTGEEVDMDLSQMDESPVLWIRLDPEMTLMRATTIEQPDFQWQFQLRHERDVTAQLEAIVALEKYPSPATRIALTDTIENTKNFYRVRCEAAHCLTKVANQLVTSWQGPPAMLTLFRKFFGSFSAPHIIKQNNFTNFQHYFLQCTIPVAMAMLRNTHGICPQEVVKFLLDLFKYNDNTKNHYSDNYYRAALVDALGNSITPVVQMLQQGNKTITGENLSSDTKLILEEVTRILNLEKYLPSYKYSVSVSCLKVIRKLQKCGHLPSLPKIYRTYAEYGNYIDVRIAALECLVDFVKVDGRWEDFDHLLQIIEKDPDPAVRHALARLIIENPPFEKGHHHRLNKEELVERLWNDMNSEFSNDTRLRCDMVDMYYALYGTKRPSCMVMENDELAKMYRPQKVSTPVESIVPLKPSVEVEEDVKVKSEEVIEETVVPIDKVQDILVEPPKMEIEELQGADIIPLDEPMVIGEELIAQPSQGPVPVIQEKKPKMEYFSENSVSLPGVLVPPSGQQPTGFEPGMFNPTTSGGNQPHKHKRDSADERDSSGKDKAKKKKKDKKKHKHKHKKHKKSSADEKGERPKPDAGLF
;
A
#
# COMPACT_ATOMS: atom_id res chain seq x y z
N MET A 1 14.18 -45.79 29.88
CA MET A 1 14.59 -47.12 30.39
C MET A 1 16.04 -47.03 30.89
N ILE A 2 16.56 -48.06 31.54
CA ILE A 2 17.92 -48.13 32.13
C ILE A 2 18.81 -48.98 31.19
N ILE A 3 20.12 -49.13 31.49
CA ILE A 3 21.15 -50.06 30.93
C ILE A 3 22.00 -49.45 29.80
N THR A 4 23.36 -49.47 29.80
CA THR A 4 24.39 -49.70 30.86
C THR A 4 25.73 -49.01 30.46
N CYS A 5 26.69 -48.93 31.39
CA CYS A 5 28.09 -48.54 31.13
C CYS A 5 28.98 -49.72 30.70
N ASP A 6 30.15 -49.44 30.12
CA ASP A 6 31.49 -49.81 30.65
C ASP A 6 32.58 -49.13 29.79
N THR A 7 33.63 -48.44 30.27
CA THR A 7 34.52 -48.45 31.46
C THR A 7 35.85 -49.21 31.29
N ASN A 8 36.98 -48.50 31.44
CA ASN A 8 38.19 -49.05 32.11
C ASN A 8 39.25 -48.00 32.50
N SER A 9 40.00 -48.31 33.57
CA SER A 9 41.24 -47.65 34.09
C SER A 9 41.20 -46.18 34.57
N GLY A 10 41.90 -45.92 35.69
CA GLY A 10 42.19 -44.60 36.30
C GLY A 10 43.70 -44.46 36.63
N PRO A 11 44.16 -43.78 37.73
CA PRO A 11 43.40 -43.29 38.89
C PRO A 11 43.83 -41.91 39.49
N THR A 12 43.25 -41.57 40.65
CA THR A 12 43.73 -40.65 41.74
C THR A 12 43.75 -39.11 41.59
N CYS A 13 42.79 -38.49 42.30
CA CYS A 13 42.94 -37.41 43.29
C CYS A 13 43.04 -35.89 42.93
N SER A 14 41.98 -35.19 43.37
CA SER A 14 41.96 -33.94 44.18
C SER A 14 41.49 -32.62 43.53
N CYS A 15 41.00 -31.71 44.39
CA CYS A 15 40.52 -30.34 44.12
C CYS A 15 39.37 -30.18 43.10
N ASN A 16 38.16 -30.61 43.47
CA ASN A 16 36.92 -30.24 42.77
C ASN A 16 35.87 -29.66 43.74
N THR A 17 36.01 -28.38 44.09
CA THR A 17 35.25 -27.74 45.18
C THR A 17 34.38 -26.55 44.75
N LEU A 18 34.51 -26.05 43.51
CA LEU A 18 33.82 -24.84 43.05
C LEU A 18 32.42 -25.11 42.46
N SER A 19 32.28 -26.14 41.63
CA SER A 19 31.03 -26.40 40.89
C SER A 19 29.84 -26.77 41.79
N ILE A 20 30.10 -27.44 42.92
CA ILE A 20 29.06 -27.81 43.89
C ILE A 20 28.51 -26.56 44.59
N ALA A 21 29.35 -25.55 44.88
CA ALA A 21 28.91 -24.33 45.56
C ALA A 21 27.90 -23.52 44.74
N LEU A 22 28.06 -23.47 43.40
CA LEU A 22 27.11 -22.82 42.49
C LEU A 22 25.75 -23.52 42.45
N VAL A 23 25.73 -24.86 42.40
CA VAL A 23 24.49 -25.65 42.43
C VAL A 23 23.78 -25.51 43.78
N VAL A 24 24.52 -25.57 44.89
CA VAL A 24 23.97 -25.37 46.24
C VAL A 24 23.44 -23.94 46.42
N ALA A 25 24.10 -22.92 45.87
CA ALA A 25 23.61 -21.55 45.89
C ALA A 25 22.28 -21.39 45.12
N ALA A 26 22.16 -21.99 43.92
CA ALA A 26 20.92 -21.98 43.15
C ALA A 26 19.76 -22.69 43.88
N VAL A 27 20.03 -23.86 44.47
CA VAL A 27 19.04 -24.62 45.26
C VAL A 27 18.64 -23.88 46.54
N LEU A 28 19.56 -23.21 47.23
CA LEU A 28 19.25 -22.37 48.39
C LEU A 28 18.46 -21.11 48.01
N LEU A 29 18.66 -20.56 46.81
CA LEU A 29 17.84 -19.44 46.30
C LEU A 29 16.39 -19.90 46.06
N LEU A 30 16.21 -21.05 45.41
CA LEU A 30 14.89 -21.67 45.17
C LEU A 30 14.19 -22.05 46.49
N LEU A 31 14.92 -22.61 47.46
CA LEU A 31 14.38 -22.89 48.79
C LEU A 31 13.98 -21.62 49.54
N ARG A 32 14.77 -20.52 49.46
CA ARG A 32 14.37 -19.22 50.03
C ARG A 32 13.13 -18.61 49.36
N ILE A 33 12.91 -18.86 48.08
CA ILE A 33 11.67 -18.48 47.38
C ILE A 33 10.50 -19.34 47.87
N SER A 34 10.70 -20.64 48.08
CA SER A 34 9.67 -21.54 48.61
C SER A 34 9.26 -21.19 50.05
N ILE A 35 10.22 -20.92 50.94
CA ILE A 35 9.99 -20.64 52.37
C ILE A 35 9.18 -19.35 52.60
N ARG A 36 9.11 -18.43 51.62
CA ARG A 36 8.23 -17.25 51.69
C ARG A 36 6.75 -17.53 51.41
N LYS A 37 6.35 -18.74 50.97
CA LYS A 37 4.93 -19.07 50.80
C LYS A 37 4.22 -19.37 52.13
N ASP A 38 4.91 -19.97 53.10
CA ASP A 38 4.24 -20.54 54.28
C ASP A 38 3.85 -19.51 55.36
N GLN A 39 4.37 -18.28 55.32
CA GLN A 39 3.94 -17.20 56.22
C GLN A 39 2.65 -16.48 55.80
N PHE A 40 2.06 -16.79 54.63
CA PHE A 40 0.76 -16.23 54.22
C PHE A 40 -0.44 -17.17 54.49
N ASN A 41 -0.21 -18.40 54.93
CA ASN A 41 -1.23 -19.45 55.07
C ASN A 41 -2.09 -19.40 56.36
N PHE A 42 -2.43 -18.20 56.86
CA PHE A 42 -3.30 -18.06 58.06
C PHE A 42 -4.50 -17.10 57.91
N LEU A 43 -4.71 -16.48 56.76
CA LEU A 43 -5.88 -15.64 56.45
C LEU A 43 -6.43 -15.96 55.05
N GLY A 44 -7.52 -16.73 54.95
CA GLY A 44 -8.20 -16.94 53.66
C GLY A 44 -8.90 -18.28 53.40
N ARG A 45 -9.17 -19.13 54.41
CA ARG A 45 -9.65 -20.51 54.19
C ARG A 45 -11.09 -20.65 53.65
N GLU A 46 -11.82 -19.56 53.46
CA GLU A 46 -13.21 -19.54 52.94
C GLU A 46 -13.35 -19.16 51.46
N LYS A 47 -12.28 -18.74 50.76
CA LYS A 47 -12.34 -18.32 49.34
C LYS A 47 -11.80 -19.33 48.32
N VAL A 48 -11.33 -20.50 48.75
CA VAL A 48 -10.72 -21.50 47.84
C VAL A 48 -11.77 -22.37 47.15
N ASN A 49 -12.90 -22.68 47.81
CA ASN A 49 -13.93 -23.58 47.27
C ASN A 49 -14.77 -22.94 46.14
N SER A 50 -14.78 -21.62 45.97
CA SER A 50 -15.37 -20.98 44.80
C SER A 50 -14.46 -21.03 43.57
N LEU A 51 -13.13 -20.98 43.74
CA LEU A 51 -12.16 -20.96 42.65
C LEU A 51 -11.99 -22.32 41.97
N HIS A 52 -12.01 -23.43 42.72
CA HIS A 52 -11.93 -24.75 42.08
C HIS A 52 -13.21 -25.08 41.29
N THR A 53 -14.36 -24.63 41.81
CA THR A 53 -15.67 -24.70 41.14
C THR A 53 -15.70 -23.81 39.88
N ALA A 54 -15.14 -22.59 39.94
CA ALA A 54 -15.00 -21.71 38.78
C ALA A 54 -14.07 -22.29 37.70
N GLY A 55 -13.00 -23.00 38.08
CA GLY A 55 -12.10 -23.68 37.15
C GLY A 55 -12.78 -24.75 36.29
N LEU A 56 -13.85 -25.38 36.79
CA LEU A 56 -14.63 -26.38 36.05
C LEU A 56 -15.86 -25.79 35.33
N LEU A 57 -16.39 -24.65 35.81
CA LEU A 57 -17.52 -23.94 35.18
C LEU A 57 -17.12 -22.89 34.13
N MET A 58 -15.82 -22.61 33.96
CA MET A 58 -15.32 -21.80 32.85
C MET A 58 -15.24 -22.53 31.50
N MET A 59 -15.60 -23.83 31.44
CA MET A 59 -16.02 -24.48 30.19
C MET A 59 -17.47 -24.14 29.81
N LYS A 60 -17.84 -22.86 29.84
CA LYS A 60 -18.93 -22.39 28.97
C LYS A 60 -18.46 -22.61 27.53
N LYS A 61 -19.10 -23.56 26.82
CA LYS A 61 -18.80 -23.89 25.42
C LYS A 61 -18.41 -22.62 24.64
N ASP A 62 -17.17 -22.56 24.19
CA ASP A 62 -16.83 -21.66 23.10
C ASP A 62 -17.78 -21.96 21.93
N LYS A 63 -18.18 -20.92 21.19
CA LYS A 63 -18.80 -21.08 19.88
C LYS A 63 -17.73 -21.53 18.88
N GLN A 64 -17.25 -22.75 19.06
CA GLN A 64 -16.72 -23.54 17.96
C GLN A 64 -17.80 -23.61 16.88
N SER A 65 -17.38 -23.58 15.61
CA SER A 65 -18.26 -23.57 14.43
C SER A 65 -19.42 -24.56 14.59
N ASP A 66 -20.67 -24.10 14.43
CA ASP A 66 -21.88 -24.91 14.62
C ASP A 66 -22.10 -25.93 13.48
N ARG A 67 -21.07 -26.12 12.63
CA ARG A 67 -20.99 -27.13 11.56
C ARG A 67 -21.25 -28.53 12.10
N THR A 68 -21.81 -29.37 11.25
CA THR A 68 -22.19 -30.75 11.57
C THR A 68 -21.08 -31.77 11.30
N PHE A 69 -20.01 -31.38 10.60
CA PHE A 69 -18.88 -32.21 10.21
C PHE A 69 -17.57 -31.41 10.13
N LYS A 70 -16.44 -32.11 9.95
CA LYS A 70 -15.12 -31.55 9.63
C LYS A 70 -14.49 -32.25 8.43
N LEU A 71 -13.58 -31.57 7.73
CA LEU A 71 -12.78 -32.15 6.66
C LEU A 71 -11.44 -32.66 7.20
N ALA A 72 -10.95 -33.79 6.67
CA ALA A 72 -9.69 -34.39 7.07
C ALA A 72 -8.66 -34.43 5.93
N HIS A 73 -9.09 -34.91 4.77
CA HIS A 73 -8.29 -35.03 3.56
C HIS A 73 -9.16 -34.69 2.35
N GLN A 74 -8.57 -34.05 1.34
CA GLN A 74 -9.22 -33.81 0.05
C GLN A 74 -8.29 -34.26 -1.08
N ILE A 75 -8.85 -34.97 -2.06
CA ILE A 75 -8.18 -35.30 -3.32
C ILE A 75 -8.82 -34.46 -4.42
N LEU A 76 -8.01 -33.72 -5.18
CA LEU A 76 -8.45 -32.97 -6.35
C LEU A 76 -7.68 -33.46 -7.58
N SER A 77 -8.38 -34.05 -8.55
CA SER A 77 -7.79 -34.60 -9.77
C SER A 77 -8.39 -33.90 -10.99
N LEU A 78 -7.59 -33.12 -11.72
CA LEU A 78 -7.98 -32.45 -12.96
C LEU A 78 -7.41 -33.24 -14.16
N THR A 79 -8.28 -33.87 -14.95
CA THR A 79 -7.90 -34.87 -15.96
C THR A 79 -8.10 -34.38 -17.40
N GLY A 80 -8.98 -33.39 -17.59
CA GLY A 80 -9.33 -32.83 -18.90
C GLY A 80 -9.25 -31.31 -18.93
N ILE A 81 -8.04 -30.76 -18.83
CA ILE A 81 -7.79 -29.33 -19.10
C ILE A 81 -7.65 -29.15 -20.62
N SER A 82 -8.40 -28.20 -21.21
CA SER A 82 -8.35 -27.86 -22.64
C SER A 82 -8.31 -26.35 -22.83
N PHE A 83 -7.23 -25.85 -23.42
CA PHE A 83 -7.05 -24.44 -23.77
C PHE A 83 -7.97 -24.00 -24.92
N GLU A 84 -8.19 -24.86 -25.92
CA GLU A 84 -9.08 -24.59 -27.07
C GLU A 84 -10.51 -24.27 -26.67
N ARG A 85 -11.03 -24.96 -25.64
CA ARG A 85 -12.41 -24.83 -25.15
C ARG A 85 -12.51 -24.05 -23.85
N LYS A 86 -11.40 -23.55 -23.31
CA LYS A 86 -11.27 -22.98 -21.95
C LYS A 86 -12.03 -23.82 -20.91
N SER A 87 -11.85 -25.14 -20.96
CA SER A 87 -12.66 -26.10 -20.20
C SER A 87 -11.81 -26.99 -19.30
N ILE A 88 -12.35 -27.33 -18.13
CA ILE A 88 -11.71 -28.20 -17.14
C ILE A 88 -12.69 -29.32 -16.78
N ILE A 89 -12.23 -30.57 -16.82
CA ILE A 89 -12.94 -31.73 -16.27
C ILE A 89 -12.15 -32.25 -15.07
N GLY A 90 -12.83 -32.45 -13.95
CA GLY A 90 -12.20 -32.83 -12.69
C GLY A 90 -13.06 -33.69 -11.76
N PHE A 91 -12.38 -34.26 -10.77
CA PHE A 91 -12.95 -35.07 -9.70
C PHE A 91 -12.43 -34.56 -8.35
N ALA A 92 -13.32 -34.39 -7.39
CA ALA A 92 -12.99 -34.00 -6.02
C ALA A 92 -13.49 -35.07 -5.03
N GLU A 93 -12.58 -35.67 -4.25
CA GLU A 93 -12.92 -36.60 -3.16
C GLU A 93 -12.70 -35.93 -1.80
N LEU A 94 -13.78 -35.71 -1.04
CA LEU A 94 -13.74 -35.10 0.28
C LEU A 94 -13.89 -36.17 1.38
N THR A 95 -12.85 -36.37 2.19
CA THR A 95 -12.92 -37.21 3.40
C THR A 95 -13.47 -36.39 4.57
N ILE A 96 -14.73 -36.65 4.91
CA ILE A 96 -15.52 -35.97 5.92
C ILE A 96 -15.57 -36.81 7.21
N VAL A 97 -15.37 -36.15 8.36
CA VAL A 97 -15.56 -36.73 9.70
C VAL A 97 -16.83 -36.11 10.33
N PRO A 98 -17.93 -36.88 10.48
CA PRO A 98 -19.13 -36.39 11.16
C PRO A 98 -18.84 -35.96 12.60
N THR A 99 -19.38 -34.80 13.01
CA THR A 99 -19.29 -34.30 14.39
C THR A 99 -20.63 -34.50 15.14
N ARG A 100 -21.68 -34.93 14.43
CA ARG A 100 -22.98 -35.34 14.99
C ARG A 100 -23.43 -36.63 14.32
N GLU A 101 -23.91 -37.58 15.11
CA GLU A 101 -24.42 -38.89 14.66
C GLU A 101 -25.63 -38.77 13.70
N GLY A 102 -26.35 -37.64 13.73
CA GLY A 102 -27.52 -37.37 12.89
C GLY A 102 -27.24 -36.54 11.62
N LEU A 103 -26.06 -36.65 11.00
CA LEU A 103 -25.71 -35.94 9.77
C LEU A 103 -26.54 -36.44 8.57
N ARG A 104 -27.58 -35.70 8.17
CA ARG A 104 -28.45 -36.05 7.03
C ARG A 104 -28.15 -35.28 5.74
N THR A 105 -27.58 -34.08 5.86
CA THR A 105 -27.28 -33.19 4.73
C THR A 105 -25.86 -32.66 4.86
N ILE A 106 -25.12 -32.74 3.76
CA ILE A 106 -23.77 -32.19 3.60
C ILE A 106 -23.93 -30.94 2.73
N ARG A 107 -23.26 -29.85 3.10
CA ARG A 107 -23.33 -28.57 2.41
C ARG A 107 -21.94 -28.17 1.98
N LEU A 108 -21.77 -27.89 0.70
CA LEU A 108 -20.54 -27.50 0.06
C LEU A 108 -20.77 -26.21 -0.75
N ASN A 109 -19.69 -25.54 -1.08
CA ASN A 109 -19.65 -24.40 -1.98
C ASN A 109 -19.22 -24.86 -3.37
N ALA A 110 -19.94 -24.39 -4.39
CA ALA A 110 -19.63 -24.66 -5.79
C ALA A 110 -20.28 -23.58 -6.66
N LYS A 111 -19.53 -23.00 -7.58
CA LYS A 111 -20.01 -21.95 -8.48
C LYS A 111 -19.42 -22.10 -9.87
N GLN A 112 -20.23 -21.84 -10.90
CA GLN A 112 -19.99 -22.17 -12.32
C GLN A 112 -19.73 -23.67 -12.63
N CYS A 113 -19.40 -24.49 -11.63
CA CYS A 113 -19.15 -25.92 -11.74
C CYS A 113 -20.42 -26.70 -12.12
N ARG A 114 -20.39 -27.37 -13.26
CA ARG A 114 -21.41 -28.34 -13.69
C ARG A 114 -21.12 -29.69 -13.02
N VAL A 115 -21.82 -30.00 -11.94
CA VAL A 115 -21.73 -31.31 -11.27
C VAL A 115 -22.50 -32.37 -12.08
N TYR A 116 -21.83 -33.47 -12.40
CA TYR A 116 -22.44 -34.62 -13.09
C TYR A 116 -22.97 -35.67 -12.10
N ARG A 117 -22.15 -36.04 -11.11
CA ARG A 117 -22.42 -37.17 -10.21
C ARG A 117 -21.80 -36.93 -8.83
N VAL A 118 -22.48 -37.43 -7.80
CA VAL A 118 -22.00 -37.42 -6.41
C VAL A 118 -22.13 -38.83 -5.83
N VAL A 119 -21.02 -39.39 -5.36
CA VAL A 119 -20.93 -40.76 -4.86
C VAL A 119 -20.35 -40.79 -3.44
N LEU A 120 -20.94 -41.60 -2.57
CA LEU A 120 -20.48 -41.83 -1.20
C LEU A 120 -19.79 -43.20 -1.11
N ASN A 121 -18.55 -43.21 -0.61
CA ASN A 121 -17.71 -44.41 -0.48
C ASN A 121 -17.74 -45.29 -1.75
N ASP A 122 -17.73 -44.67 -2.93
CA ASP A 122 -17.68 -45.30 -4.27
C ASP A 122 -18.83 -46.28 -4.58
N THR A 123 -19.87 -46.30 -3.75
CA THR A 123 -20.91 -47.35 -3.72
C THR A 123 -22.34 -46.82 -3.69
N TYR A 124 -22.60 -45.68 -3.04
CA TYR A 124 -23.94 -45.09 -2.97
C TYR A 124 -24.00 -43.76 -3.71
N GLU A 125 -24.82 -43.65 -4.76
CA GLU A 125 -25.07 -42.38 -5.42
C GLU A 125 -26.00 -41.50 -4.55
N ALA A 126 -25.63 -40.22 -4.37
CA ALA A 126 -26.30 -39.33 -3.43
C ALA A 126 -27.06 -38.19 -4.16
N PRO A 127 -28.38 -38.03 -3.93
CA PRO A 127 -29.15 -36.98 -4.58
C PRO A 127 -28.75 -35.60 -4.05
N PHE A 128 -28.24 -34.76 -4.95
CA PHE A 128 -27.82 -33.39 -4.66
C PHE A 128 -28.83 -32.35 -5.19
N GLN A 129 -28.76 -31.14 -4.62
CA GLN A 129 -29.48 -29.96 -5.07
C GLN A 129 -28.48 -28.82 -5.23
N TYR A 130 -28.60 -28.06 -6.30
CA TYR A 130 -27.76 -26.90 -6.60
C TYR A 130 -28.57 -25.61 -6.59
N PHE A 131 -28.07 -24.58 -5.91
CA PHE A 131 -28.75 -23.29 -5.78
C PHE A 131 -27.75 -22.14 -5.59
N ASP A 132 -27.77 -21.17 -6.50
CA ASP A 132 -26.99 -19.92 -6.39
C ASP A 132 -27.89 -18.72 -6.03
N PRO A 133 -27.88 -18.25 -4.77
CA PRO A 133 -28.65 -17.07 -4.35
C PRO A 133 -28.09 -15.73 -4.86
N PHE A 134 -26.97 -15.74 -5.59
CA PHE A 134 -26.38 -14.54 -6.18
C PHE A 134 -26.73 -14.33 -7.67
N LEU A 135 -27.66 -15.12 -8.25
CA LEU A 135 -28.21 -14.88 -9.59
C LEU A 135 -29.37 -13.88 -9.58
N ASP A 136 -30.19 -13.89 -8.52
CA ASP A 136 -31.24 -12.90 -8.25
C ASP A 136 -31.21 -12.52 -6.76
N ILE A 137 -30.57 -11.38 -6.47
CA ILE A 137 -30.48 -10.81 -5.11
C ILE A 137 -31.77 -10.04 -4.77
N CYS A 138 -32.35 -9.35 -5.74
CA CYS A 138 -33.53 -8.50 -5.56
C CYS A 138 -34.59 -8.79 -6.63
N GLN A 139 -35.55 -9.65 -6.26
CA GLN A 139 -36.78 -9.92 -7.01
C GLN A 139 -37.34 -8.63 -7.62
N GLY A 140 -37.50 -8.62 -8.95
CA GLY A 140 -37.44 -7.43 -9.80
C GLY A 140 -38.56 -6.36 -9.70
N ASP A 141 -39.15 -6.11 -8.53
CA ASP A 141 -40.05 -4.95 -8.33
C ASP A 141 -39.24 -3.64 -8.43
N SER A 142 -39.53 -2.85 -9.47
CA SER A 142 -38.85 -1.59 -9.80
C SER A 142 -38.85 -0.55 -8.66
N LYS A 143 -39.77 -0.72 -7.70
CA LYS A 143 -39.86 0.09 -6.47
C LYS A 143 -38.69 -0.14 -5.49
N THR A 144 -37.96 -1.24 -5.62
CA THR A 144 -36.88 -1.66 -4.70
C THR A 144 -35.48 -1.17 -5.08
N ARG A 145 -35.35 -0.40 -6.18
CA ARG A 145 -34.08 0.10 -6.74
C ARG A 145 -33.41 1.19 -5.87
N VAL A 146 -32.98 0.78 -4.67
CA VAL A 146 -32.34 1.60 -3.62
C VAL A 146 -31.25 0.77 -2.94
N ILE A 147 -30.05 1.33 -2.78
CA ILE A 147 -28.88 0.62 -2.26
C ILE A 147 -29.08 0.05 -0.85
N GLU A 148 -29.88 0.69 0.01
CA GLU A 148 -30.21 0.18 1.35
C GLU A 148 -31.11 -1.08 1.33
N SER A 149 -31.86 -1.30 0.25
CA SER A 149 -32.62 -2.53 0.02
C SER A 149 -31.69 -3.63 -0.51
N PHE A 150 -30.92 -3.31 -1.56
CA PHE A 150 -29.92 -4.23 -2.12
C PHE A 150 -28.92 -4.70 -1.06
N SER A 151 -28.37 -3.80 -0.24
CA SER A 151 -27.41 -4.10 0.83
C SER A 151 -27.95 -5.15 1.84
N LYS A 152 -29.25 -5.09 2.17
CA LYS A 152 -29.93 -6.06 3.04
C LYS A 152 -30.18 -7.41 2.35
N CYS A 153 -30.58 -7.39 1.08
CA CYS A 153 -30.74 -8.61 0.29
C CYS A 153 -29.40 -9.30 0.01
N HIS A 154 -28.35 -8.53 -0.29
CA HIS A 154 -27.02 -9.02 -0.64
C HIS A 154 -26.33 -9.73 0.53
N ILE A 155 -26.42 -9.19 1.75
CA ILE A 155 -25.95 -9.92 2.95
C ILE A 155 -26.82 -11.15 3.23
N GLY A 156 -28.12 -11.10 2.93
CA GLY A 156 -29.03 -12.26 3.03
C GLY A 156 -28.73 -13.36 2.01
N ALA A 157 -28.23 -13.01 0.82
CA ALA A 157 -27.71 -13.95 -0.17
C ALA A 157 -26.39 -14.55 0.31
N ALA A 158 -25.42 -13.71 0.69
CA ALA A 158 -24.11 -14.16 1.19
C ALA A 158 -24.24 -15.12 2.40
N GLN A 159 -25.13 -14.83 3.35
CA GLN A 159 -25.39 -15.70 4.51
C GLN A 159 -26.01 -17.06 4.17
N LYS A 160 -26.67 -17.22 3.01
CA LYS A 160 -27.16 -18.53 2.52
C LYS A 160 -26.05 -19.38 1.89
N VAL A 161 -24.91 -18.79 1.59
CA VAL A 161 -23.76 -19.46 0.99
C VAL A 161 -22.61 -19.63 2.00
N ASP A 162 -22.57 -18.79 3.02
CA ASP A 162 -21.55 -18.77 4.07
C ASP A 162 -21.41 -20.13 4.79
N PRO A 163 -20.31 -20.88 4.57
CA PRO A 163 -20.13 -22.20 5.15
C PRO A 163 -19.91 -22.13 6.67
N ASP A 164 -19.51 -21.00 7.24
CA ASP A 164 -19.31 -20.83 8.68
C ASP A 164 -20.67 -20.73 9.42
N LEU A 165 -21.72 -20.34 8.69
CA LEU A 165 -23.13 -20.45 9.10
C LEU A 165 -23.75 -21.83 8.78
N ASN A 166 -22.94 -22.81 8.40
CA ASN A 166 -23.38 -24.15 7.95
C ASN A 166 -24.35 -24.04 6.73
N ALA A 167 -24.04 -23.14 5.80
CA ALA A 167 -24.77 -22.92 4.55
C ALA A 167 -23.89 -23.31 3.31
N GLY A 168 -24.36 -23.08 2.08
CA GLY A 168 -23.63 -23.46 0.85
C GLY A 168 -24.53 -23.64 -0.38
N GLU A 169 -23.96 -23.53 -1.59
CA GLU A 169 -24.68 -23.65 -2.87
C GLU A 169 -25.07 -25.10 -3.23
N LEU A 170 -24.25 -26.09 -2.84
CA LEU A 170 -24.41 -27.50 -3.17
C LEU A 170 -24.85 -28.28 -1.93
N VAL A 171 -26.09 -28.77 -1.92
CA VAL A 171 -26.69 -29.53 -0.82
C VAL A 171 -26.81 -31.01 -1.22
N ILE A 172 -25.97 -31.85 -0.63
CA ILE A 172 -25.95 -33.30 -0.85
C ILE A 172 -26.77 -33.97 0.26
N ASN A 173 -27.81 -34.71 -0.10
CA ASN A 173 -28.60 -35.47 0.86
C ASN A 173 -28.01 -36.87 1.01
N VAL A 174 -27.72 -37.29 2.26
CA VAL A 174 -27.22 -38.64 2.52
C VAL A 174 -28.37 -39.64 2.31
N PRO A 175 -28.24 -40.65 1.44
CA PRO A 175 -29.27 -41.66 1.24
C PRO A 175 -29.45 -42.52 2.51
N PRO A 176 -30.66 -43.00 2.80
CA PRO A 176 -30.96 -43.68 4.08
C PRO A 176 -30.15 -44.95 4.30
N GLU A 177 -29.74 -45.61 3.21
CA GLU A 177 -28.85 -46.78 3.22
C GLU A 177 -27.48 -46.46 3.84
N ALA A 178 -26.94 -45.25 3.60
CA ALA A 178 -25.63 -44.83 4.08
C ALA A 178 -25.63 -44.35 5.55
N PHE A 179 -26.78 -44.25 6.23
CA PHE A 179 -26.84 -43.77 7.62
C PHE A 179 -26.06 -44.65 8.61
N HIS A 180 -25.92 -45.95 8.34
CA HIS A 180 -25.16 -46.86 9.19
C HIS A 180 -23.66 -46.46 9.26
N LEU A 181 -23.08 -45.98 8.16
CA LEU A 181 -21.68 -45.54 8.08
C LEU A 181 -21.39 -44.34 9.00
N ILE A 182 -22.40 -43.49 9.24
CA ILE A 182 -22.32 -42.31 10.09
C ILE A 182 -22.46 -42.70 11.58
N GLY A 183 -23.35 -43.64 11.90
CA GLY A 183 -23.48 -44.20 13.25
C GLY A 183 -22.23 -44.98 13.70
N ASP A 184 -21.53 -45.62 12.77
CA ASP A 184 -20.25 -46.30 12.98
C ASP A 184 -19.08 -45.34 13.32
N GLY A 185 -19.26 -44.02 13.20
CA GLY A 185 -18.24 -43.01 13.48
C GLY A 185 -17.05 -43.01 12.51
N ARG A 186 -17.14 -43.73 11.40
CA ARG A 186 -16.10 -43.78 10.36
C ARG A 186 -16.14 -42.52 9.49
N GLY A 187 -15.01 -42.20 8.85
CA GLY A 187 -14.96 -41.14 7.84
C GLY A 187 -15.81 -41.50 6.62
N LEU A 188 -16.56 -40.54 6.11
CA LEU A 188 -17.35 -40.63 4.88
C LEU A 188 -16.57 -39.99 3.74
N ARG A 189 -16.37 -40.71 2.64
CA ARG A 189 -15.71 -40.19 1.43
C ARG A 189 -16.79 -39.74 0.44
N VAL A 190 -16.71 -38.50 -0.02
CA VAL A 190 -17.66 -37.90 -0.97
C VAL A 190 -16.91 -37.59 -2.27
N GLY A 191 -17.09 -38.42 -3.29
CA GLY A 191 -16.59 -38.19 -4.64
C GLY A 191 -17.56 -37.34 -5.45
N ILE A 192 -17.06 -36.30 -6.13
CA ILE A 192 -17.84 -35.37 -6.93
C ILE A 192 -17.19 -35.22 -8.31
N GLU A 193 -17.92 -35.58 -9.36
CA GLU A 193 -17.51 -35.42 -10.77
C GLU A 193 -18.07 -34.10 -11.30
N PHE A 194 -17.20 -33.24 -11.84
CA PHE A 194 -17.60 -31.90 -12.29
C PHE A 194 -16.83 -31.43 -13.54
N SER A 195 -17.39 -30.44 -14.23
CA SER A 195 -16.69 -29.66 -15.26
C SER A 195 -16.93 -28.16 -15.14
N LEU A 196 -16.06 -27.41 -15.80
CA LEU A 196 -16.19 -25.99 -16.09
C LEU A 196 -15.99 -25.77 -17.59
N GLU A 197 -16.78 -24.87 -18.15
CA GLU A 197 -16.75 -24.43 -19.54
C GLU A 197 -16.72 -22.89 -19.50
N ASP A 198 -15.68 -22.27 -20.05
CA ASP A 198 -15.42 -20.81 -20.06
C ASP A 198 -15.63 -20.11 -18.68
N PRO A 199 -14.78 -20.44 -17.67
CA PRO A 199 -14.90 -19.84 -16.33
C PRO A 199 -14.70 -18.32 -16.36
N LYS A 200 -15.57 -17.59 -15.65
CA LYS A 200 -15.54 -16.11 -15.64
C LYS A 200 -14.73 -15.52 -14.49
N ALA A 201 -14.37 -16.35 -13.51
CA ALA A 201 -13.57 -16.01 -12.34
C ALA A 201 -13.00 -17.31 -11.72
N GLY A 202 -12.04 -17.21 -10.80
CA GLY A 202 -11.44 -18.36 -10.11
C GLY A 202 -10.35 -19.08 -10.91
N MET A 203 -10.61 -19.36 -12.19
CA MET A 203 -9.62 -19.86 -13.16
C MET A 203 -9.55 -18.90 -14.35
N HIS A 204 -8.37 -18.36 -14.63
CA HIS A 204 -8.13 -17.54 -15.83
C HIS A 204 -7.41 -18.35 -16.91
N PHE A 205 -7.74 -18.07 -18.17
CA PHE A 205 -7.19 -18.74 -19.37
C PHE A 205 -6.64 -17.70 -20.33
N VAL A 206 -5.33 -17.45 -20.24
CA VAL A 206 -4.59 -16.55 -21.13
C VAL A 206 -4.22 -17.33 -22.40
N VAL A 207 -4.85 -16.98 -23.51
CA VAL A 207 -4.62 -17.61 -24.83
C VAL A 207 -4.39 -16.51 -25.87
N PRO A 208 -3.16 -15.98 -26.00
CA PRO A 208 -2.86 -14.85 -26.89
C PRO A 208 -3.22 -15.17 -28.34
N GLU A 209 -3.81 -14.21 -29.05
CA GLU A 209 -4.22 -14.39 -30.46
C GLU A 209 -3.00 -14.45 -31.39
N GLY A 210 -2.98 -15.43 -32.31
CA GLY A 210 -1.88 -15.64 -33.24
C GLY A 210 -1.89 -17.00 -33.91
N GLU A 211 -1.06 -17.16 -34.93
CA GLU A 211 -0.77 -18.44 -35.58
C GLU A 211 0.32 -19.22 -34.80
N GLY A 212 0.43 -20.53 -35.05
CA GLY A 212 1.36 -21.41 -34.32
C GLY A 212 0.71 -22.22 -33.19
N THR A 213 1.51 -23.02 -32.50
CA THR A 213 1.07 -23.90 -31.40
C THR A 213 0.75 -23.12 -30.12
N MET A 214 0.00 -23.75 -29.21
CA MET A 214 -0.31 -23.17 -27.88
C MET A 214 0.94 -22.89 -27.04
N VAL A 215 2.04 -23.63 -27.26
CA VAL A 215 3.32 -23.45 -26.57
C VAL A 215 4.06 -22.23 -27.10
N GLU A 216 4.16 -22.07 -28.42
CA GLU A 216 4.77 -20.90 -29.07
C GLU A 216 4.00 -19.61 -28.75
N ARG A 217 2.67 -19.69 -28.65
CA ARG A 217 1.78 -18.61 -28.20
C ARG A 217 1.81 -18.38 -26.68
N ALA A 218 2.66 -19.08 -25.94
CA ALA A 218 2.81 -19.02 -24.49
C ALA A 218 1.48 -19.14 -23.70
N ALA A 219 0.50 -19.88 -24.22
CA ALA A 219 -0.82 -20.00 -23.62
C ALA A 219 -0.77 -20.70 -22.26
N HIS A 220 -1.45 -20.14 -21.26
CA HIS A 220 -1.35 -20.58 -19.88
C HIS A 220 -2.64 -20.34 -19.07
N MET A 221 -2.80 -21.10 -17.99
CA MET A 221 -3.98 -21.11 -17.12
C MET A 221 -3.53 -20.99 -15.67
N TYR A 222 -4.19 -20.18 -14.86
CA TYR A 222 -3.87 -20.06 -13.43
C TYR A 222 -5.06 -19.73 -12.55
N THR A 223 -4.96 -20.03 -11.26
CA THR A 223 -5.97 -19.69 -10.26
C THR A 223 -5.89 -18.24 -9.82
N GLN A 224 -6.98 -17.50 -10.07
CA GLN A 224 -7.19 -16.13 -9.64
C GLN A 224 -8.08 -16.14 -8.39
N ASN A 225 -7.53 -15.84 -7.20
CA ASN A 225 -8.30 -15.86 -5.96
C ASN A 225 -8.39 -14.48 -5.25
N TYR A 226 -9.56 -13.87 -5.34
CA TYR A 226 -9.97 -12.76 -4.48
C TYR A 226 -10.48 -13.26 -3.11
N GLU A 227 -9.55 -13.66 -2.25
CA GLU A 227 -9.74 -14.25 -0.90
C GLU A 227 -10.60 -15.55 -0.89
N ASN A 228 -11.92 -15.51 -1.09
CA ASN A 228 -12.82 -16.68 -1.07
C ASN A 228 -13.32 -17.06 -2.48
N SER A 229 -12.42 -17.57 -3.33
CA SER A 229 -12.74 -17.95 -4.73
C SER A 229 -12.66 -19.45 -5.01
N SER A 230 -12.28 -20.32 -4.06
CA SER A 230 -12.02 -21.74 -4.41
C SER A 230 -13.28 -22.50 -4.86
N ARG A 231 -14.46 -22.04 -4.45
CA ARG A 231 -15.76 -22.53 -4.96
C ARG A 231 -15.95 -22.37 -6.48
N LEU A 232 -15.24 -21.43 -7.12
CA LEU A 232 -15.39 -21.08 -8.54
C LEU A 232 -14.67 -22.04 -9.49
N TRP A 233 -13.80 -22.93 -8.95
CA TRP A 233 -13.05 -23.88 -9.78
C TRP A 233 -13.13 -25.34 -9.32
N PHE A 234 -13.53 -25.63 -8.07
CA PHE A 234 -13.94 -26.97 -7.66
C PHE A 234 -14.95 -26.95 -6.50
N PRO A 235 -15.82 -27.98 -6.35
CA PRO A 235 -16.71 -28.11 -5.21
C PRO A 235 -15.94 -28.36 -3.91
N CYS A 236 -16.05 -27.46 -2.93
CA CYS A 236 -15.26 -27.50 -1.69
C CYS A 236 -16.00 -26.90 -0.48
N VAL A 237 -15.36 -26.84 0.70
CA VAL A 237 -15.82 -25.95 1.79
C VAL A 237 -14.95 -24.70 1.76
N ASP A 238 -15.49 -23.60 1.23
CA ASP A 238 -14.73 -22.41 0.89
C ASP A 238 -14.64 -21.45 2.09
N SER A 239 -13.80 -21.84 3.06
CA SER A 239 -13.56 -21.09 4.32
C SER A 239 -12.11 -21.21 4.78
N TYR A 240 -11.58 -20.11 5.33
CA TYR A 240 -10.29 -20.07 6.02
C TYR A 240 -10.27 -20.81 7.37
N ALA A 241 -11.41 -21.33 7.85
CA ALA A 241 -11.52 -21.97 9.17
C ALA A 241 -11.48 -23.51 9.17
N GLU A 242 -11.43 -24.18 8.01
CA GLU A 242 -11.28 -25.65 7.91
C GLU A 242 -9.96 -26.04 7.23
N PRO A 243 -8.84 -26.10 8.00
CA PRO A 243 -7.57 -26.60 7.50
C PRO A 243 -7.65 -28.13 7.31
N CYS A 244 -7.17 -28.62 6.17
CA CYS A 244 -7.19 -30.04 5.81
C CYS A 244 -5.97 -30.41 4.95
N THR A 245 -5.67 -31.71 4.85
CA THR A 245 -4.55 -32.21 4.04
C THR A 245 -4.99 -32.48 2.61
N TRP A 246 -4.08 -32.37 1.63
CA TRP A 246 -4.45 -32.46 0.21
C TRP A 246 -3.58 -33.44 -0.58
N LYS A 247 -4.20 -34.16 -1.51
CA LYS A 247 -3.53 -34.79 -2.67
C LYS A 247 -4.05 -34.10 -3.93
N LEU A 248 -3.17 -33.60 -4.78
CA LEU A 248 -3.54 -32.84 -5.97
C LEU A 248 -2.93 -33.52 -7.20
N GLU A 249 -3.73 -33.73 -8.23
CA GLU A 249 -3.34 -34.45 -9.44
C GLU A 249 -3.73 -33.65 -10.67
N PHE A 250 -2.77 -33.37 -11.56
CA PHE A 250 -3.00 -32.52 -12.73
C PHE A 250 -2.48 -33.19 -13.98
N THR A 251 -3.40 -33.56 -14.88
CA THR A 251 -3.07 -34.15 -16.19
C THR A 251 -3.08 -33.08 -17.26
N VAL A 252 -1.91 -32.81 -17.84
CA VAL A 252 -1.63 -31.72 -18.79
C VAL A 252 -0.90 -32.26 -20.02
N ASP A 253 -0.73 -31.43 -21.05
CA ASP A 253 0.03 -31.82 -22.25
C ASP A 253 1.51 -32.10 -21.94
N VAL A 254 2.22 -32.79 -22.84
CA VAL A 254 3.64 -33.16 -22.68
C VAL A 254 4.52 -31.92 -22.53
N ASP A 255 4.24 -30.86 -23.27
CA ASP A 255 5.08 -29.65 -23.30
C ASP A 255 4.66 -28.59 -22.26
N MET A 256 3.60 -28.87 -21.49
CA MET A 256 3.09 -28.00 -20.43
C MET A 256 3.53 -28.50 -19.05
N ILE A 257 3.90 -27.58 -18.15
CA ILE A 257 4.19 -27.89 -16.75
C ILE A 257 3.00 -27.48 -15.89
N ALA A 258 2.47 -28.42 -15.10
CA ALA A 258 1.55 -28.11 -14.02
C ALA A 258 2.34 -27.79 -12.74
N ILE A 259 1.97 -26.71 -12.05
CA ILE A 259 2.59 -26.25 -10.81
C ILE A 259 1.48 -26.01 -9.79
N SER A 260 1.59 -26.62 -8.61
CA SER A 260 0.60 -26.47 -7.54
C SER A 260 1.24 -26.50 -6.14
N CYS A 261 0.42 -26.34 -5.11
CA CYS A 261 0.78 -26.38 -3.70
C CYS A 261 1.33 -27.76 -3.28
N GLY A 262 2.28 -27.79 -2.34
CA GLY A 262 2.83 -29.02 -1.76
C GLY A 262 4.05 -29.59 -2.47
N GLU A 263 4.50 -30.74 -1.99
CA GLU A 263 5.68 -31.47 -2.52
C GLU A 263 5.31 -32.19 -3.82
N LEU A 264 6.19 -32.17 -4.83
CA LEU A 264 6.04 -33.03 -6.00
C LEU A 264 6.50 -34.43 -5.63
N VAL A 265 5.59 -35.41 -5.66
CA VAL A 265 5.91 -36.81 -5.35
C VAL A 265 6.39 -37.54 -6.60
N GLU A 266 5.62 -37.43 -7.69
CA GLU A 266 5.94 -38.05 -8.97
C GLU A 266 5.30 -37.29 -10.14
N SER A 267 5.91 -37.41 -11.32
CA SER A 267 5.36 -36.95 -12.60
C SER A 267 5.36 -38.12 -13.57
N VAL A 268 4.18 -38.66 -13.85
CA VAL A 268 4.00 -39.89 -14.64
C VAL A 268 3.49 -39.52 -16.03
N LEU A 269 4.03 -40.16 -17.07
CA LEU A 269 3.52 -40.00 -18.44
C LEU A 269 2.33 -40.95 -18.64
N THR A 270 1.24 -40.45 -19.22
CA THR A 270 0.04 -41.27 -19.45
C THR A 270 0.32 -42.41 -20.46
N PRO A 271 -0.45 -43.51 -20.43
CA PRO A 271 -0.25 -44.64 -21.34
C PRO A 271 -0.27 -44.28 -22.84
N ASP A 272 -1.00 -43.23 -23.20
CA ASP A 272 -1.09 -42.71 -24.57
C ASP A 272 0.16 -41.92 -25.02
N MET A 273 1.14 -41.72 -24.13
CA MET A 273 2.35 -40.89 -24.29
C MET A 273 2.09 -39.39 -24.57
N ARG A 274 0.81 -38.96 -24.62
CA ARG A 274 0.36 -37.60 -25.01
C ARG A 274 0.10 -36.64 -23.86
N ARG A 275 0.18 -37.07 -22.61
CA ARG A 275 -0.07 -36.20 -21.43
C ARG A 275 0.82 -36.59 -20.27
N LYS A 276 1.15 -35.62 -19.41
CA LYS A 276 1.86 -35.82 -18.13
C LYS A 276 0.87 -35.60 -16.98
N THR A 277 0.86 -36.50 -16.00
CA THR A 277 0.13 -36.35 -14.75
C THR A 277 1.11 -36.05 -13.62
N TYR A 278 0.94 -34.88 -13.00
CA TYR A 278 1.74 -34.43 -11.85
C TYR A 278 0.99 -34.73 -10.55
N HIS A 279 1.62 -35.44 -9.62
CA HIS A 279 1.06 -35.77 -8.31
C HIS A 279 1.74 -34.96 -7.20
N TYR A 280 1.00 -34.00 -6.62
CA TYR A 280 1.43 -33.18 -5.51
C TYR A 280 0.75 -33.61 -4.19
N VAL A 281 1.46 -33.47 -3.07
CA VAL A 281 0.92 -33.74 -1.72
C VAL A 281 1.18 -32.57 -0.78
N VAL A 282 0.13 -32.15 -0.06
CA VAL A 282 0.19 -31.12 0.99
C VAL A 282 -0.03 -31.79 2.34
N ASN A 283 1.09 -32.18 2.97
CA ASN A 283 1.12 -32.85 4.28
C ASN A 283 0.75 -31.90 5.43
N THR A 284 1.17 -30.63 5.36
CA THR A 284 0.74 -29.58 6.28
C THR A 284 -0.75 -29.27 6.05
N PRO A 285 -1.62 -29.26 7.07
CA PRO A 285 -3.05 -28.99 6.87
C PRO A 285 -3.29 -27.50 6.52
N VAL A 286 -3.98 -27.24 5.40
CA VAL A 286 -4.28 -25.89 4.89
C VAL A 286 -5.71 -25.78 4.36
N CYS A 287 -6.25 -24.57 4.35
CA CYS A 287 -7.64 -24.27 3.96
C CYS A 287 -7.79 -24.17 2.44
N ALA A 288 -8.99 -24.46 1.90
CA ALA A 288 -9.26 -24.48 0.46
C ALA A 288 -8.94 -23.18 -0.30
N PRO A 289 -9.13 -21.96 0.26
CA PRO A 289 -8.67 -20.71 -0.36
C PRO A 289 -7.16 -20.61 -0.62
N ASN A 290 -6.34 -21.38 0.10
CA ASN A 290 -4.88 -21.34 0.01
C ASN A 290 -4.32 -22.38 -0.97
N ILE A 291 -5.18 -23.06 -1.75
CA ILE A 291 -4.79 -23.99 -2.82
C ILE A 291 -4.88 -23.27 -4.17
N ALA A 292 -3.88 -23.50 -5.02
CA ALA A 292 -3.74 -22.87 -6.34
C ALA A 292 -3.14 -23.84 -7.35
N VAL A 293 -3.36 -23.58 -8.64
CA VAL A 293 -2.63 -24.22 -9.74
C VAL A 293 -2.26 -23.20 -10.81
N ALA A 294 -1.11 -23.40 -11.45
CA ALA A 294 -0.74 -22.77 -12.70
C ALA A 294 -0.31 -23.86 -13.71
N VAL A 295 -0.73 -23.75 -14.97
CA VAL A 295 -0.39 -24.67 -16.05
C VAL A 295 0.04 -23.85 -17.27
N GLY A 296 1.22 -24.12 -17.81
CA GLY A 296 1.76 -23.39 -18.95
C GLY A 296 3.16 -23.86 -19.34
N PRO A 297 3.76 -23.29 -20.40
CA PRO A 297 5.09 -23.64 -20.87
C PRO A 297 6.17 -22.93 -20.03
N PHE A 298 6.22 -23.25 -18.72
CA PHE A 298 7.09 -22.55 -17.77
C PHE A 298 8.55 -23.01 -17.84
N GLU A 299 9.49 -22.07 -17.96
CA GLU A 299 10.91 -22.32 -17.68
C GLU A 299 11.16 -22.38 -16.16
N VAL A 300 11.95 -23.35 -15.70
CA VAL A 300 12.25 -23.57 -14.27
C VAL A 300 13.63 -23.01 -13.91
N TYR A 301 13.69 -22.24 -12.82
CA TYR A 301 14.92 -21.75 -12.20
C TYR A 301 14.92 -22.08 -10.69
N VAL A 302 15.95 -22.80 -10.25
CA VAL A 302 16.17 -23.11 -8.82
C VAL A 302 17.15 -22.10 -8.25
N ASP A 303 16.91 -21.59 -7.03
CA ASP A 303 17.84 -20.66 -6.41
C ASP A 303 19.19 -21.34 -6.05
N PRO A 304 20.35 -20.72 -6.36
CA PRO A 304 21.66 -21.31 -6.16
C PRO A 304 22.12 -21.35 -4.69
N GLN A 305 21.45 -20.64 -3.77
CA GLN A 305 21.74 -20.65 -2.34
C GLN A 305 20.73 -21.49 -1.55
N MET A 306 19.45 -21.41 -1.90
CA MET A 306 18.37 -22.17 -1.26
C MET A 306 17.64 -23.06 -2.27
N HIS A 307 18.08 -24.31 -2.45
CA HIS A 307 17.50 -25.23 -3.44
C HIS A 307 16.04 -25.64 -3.16
N GLU A 308 15.51 -25.34 -1.96
CA GLU A 308 14.09 -25.47 -1.60
C GLU A 308 13.21 -24.38 -2.25
N VAL A 309 13.84 -23.32 -2.78
CA VAL A 309 13.21 -22.16 -3.42
C VAL A 309 13.31 -22.31 -4.94
N THR A 310 12.15 -22.31 -5.59
CA THR A 310 12.01 -22.56 -7.04
C THR A 310 11.14 -21.49 -7.70
N HIS A 311 11.48 -21.17 -8.94
CA HIS A 311 10.90 -20.06 -9.69
C HIS A 311 10.54 -20.51 -11.10
N PHE A 312 9.40 -20.04 -11.58
CA PHE A 312 8.80 -20.44 -12.83
C PHE A 312 8.38 -19.17 -13.59
N CYS A 313 8.75 -19.07 -14.87
CA CYS A 313 8.40 -17.93 -15.72
C CYS A 313 8.04 -18.38 -17.13
N LEU A 314 7.28 -17.55 -17.86
CA LEU A 314 7.01 -17.78 -19.28
C LEU A 314 8.31 -17.71 -20.12
N PRO A 315 8.36 -18.36 -21.30
CA PRO A 315 9.60 -18.51 -22.07
C PRO A 315 10.30 -17.19 -22.40
N GLY A 316 11.63 -17.21 -22.39
CA GLY A 316 12.48 -16.05 -22.73
C GLY A 316 12.64 -15.01 -21.61
N LEU A 317 11.81 -15.01 -20.56
CA LEU A 317 11.88 -14.06 -19.45
C LEU A 317 12.98 -14.38 -18.41
N MET A 318 13.61 -15.55 -18.54
CA MET A 318 14.64 -16.09 -17.65
C MET A 318 15.78 -15.13 -17.24
N PRO A 319 16.32 -14.22 -18.08
CA PRO A 319 17.33 -13.25 -17.65
C PRO A 319 16.78 -12.20 -16.67
N LEU A 320 15.52 -11.79 -16.84
CA LEU A 320 14.84 -10.84 -15.95
C LEU A 320 14.51 -11.50 -14.61
N LEU A 321 14.06 -12.75 -14.64
CA LEU A 321 13.81 -13.57 -13.46
C LEU A 321 15.06 -13.66 -12.57
N LYS A 322 16.20 -14.07 -13.15
CA LYS A 322 17.48 -14.24 -12.44
C LYS A 322 17.97 -12.98 -11.73
N ASN A 323 17.70 -11.79 -12.29
CA ASN A 323 17.97 -10.52 -11.60
C ASN A 323 16.94 -10.23 -10.51
N THR A 324 15.65 -10.34 -10.85
CA THR A 324 14.51 -9.98 -9.99
C THR A 324 14.48 -10.80 -8.70
N VAL A 325 14.76 -12.10 -8.79
CA VAL A 325 14.73 -13.07 -7.68
C VAL A 325 15.94 -12.97 -6.74
N ARG A 326 17.03 -12.33 -7.16
CA ARG A 326 18.38 -12.55 -6.62
C ARG A 326 18.55 -12.41 -5.10
N TYR A 327 17.70 -11.64 -4.42
CA TYR A 327 17.76 -11.37 -2.98
C TYR A 327 16.86 -12.30 -2.14
N MET A 328 16.12 -13.23 -2.74
CA MET A 328 15.07 -13.99 -2.04
C MET A 328 15.57 -14.76 -0.80
N HIS A 329 16.80 -15.29 -0.85
CA HIS A 329 17.47 -15.89 0.31
C HIS A 329 17.62 -14.89 1.48
N GLU A 330 18.02 -13.63 1.22
CA GLU A 330 18.13 -12.56 2.24
C GLU A 330 16.79 -12.31 2.96
N ALA A 331 15.66 -12.50 2.26
CA ALA A 331 14.32 -12.33 2.82
C ALA A 331 13.91 -13.53 3.70
N PHE A 332 14.23 -14.76 3.28
CA PHE A 332 13.99 -15.95 4.10
C PHE A 332 14.84 -15.95 5.37
N GLU A 333 16.16 -15.74 5.26
CA GLU A 333 17.07 -15.65 6.42
C GLU A 333 16.61 -14.60 7.43
N TYR A 334 16.21 -13.42 6.96
CA TYR A 334 15.70 -12.36 7.83
C TYR A 334 14.40 -12.75 8.56
N TYR A 335 13.47 -13.45 7.90
CA TYR A 335 12.23 -13.88 8.54
C TYR A 335 12.45 -15.05 9.51
N GLU A 336 13.36 -15.99 9.21
CA GLU A 336 13.72 -17.05 10.14
C GLU A 336 14.45 -16.51 11.40
N GLU A 337 15.36 -15.54 11.24
CA GLU A 337 16.00 -14.84 12.37
C GLU A 337 14.94 -14.12 13.23
N LEU A 338 14.13 -13.25 12.60
CA LEU A 338 13.17 -12.36 13.24
C LEU A 338 12.06 -13.10 14.01
N LEU A 339 11.57 -14.21 13.45
CA LEU A 339 10.55 -15.04 14.10
C LEU A 339 11.18 -16.12 15.00
N SER A 340 12.48 -16.39 14.84
CA SER A 340 13.22 -17.48 15.49
C SER A 340 12.55 -18.85 15.30
N THR A 341 12.00 -19.07 14.10
CA THR A 341 11.33 -20.28 13.64
C THR A 341 11.62 -20.47 12.16
N ARG A 342 11.86 -21.71 11.72
CA ARG A 342 12.01 -22.01 10.28
C ARG A 342 10.72 -21.81 9.50
N PHE A 343 10.85 -21.66 8.18
CA PHE A 343 9.73 -21.64 7.25
C PHE A 343 8.83 -22.88 7.44
N PRO A 344 7.48 -22.75 7.48
CA PRO A 344 6.61 -23.87 7.91
C PRO A 344 6.35 -24.95 6.84
N TYR A 345 6.97 -24.83 5.67
CA TYR A 345 6.74 -25.68 4.50
C TYR A 345 8.07 -26.17 3.91
N PRO A 346 8.11 -27.37 3.28
CA PRO A 346 9.34 -28.00 2.80
C PRO A 346 9.88 -27.45 1.46
N CYS A 347 9.11 -26.62 0.77
CA CYS A 347 9.53 -25.94 -0.46
C CYS A 347 8.74 -24.65 -0.68
N TYR A 348 9.28 -23.78 -1.53
CA TYR A 348 8.66 -22.53 -1.95
C TYR A 348 8.72 -22.37 -3.47
N LYS A 349 7.61 -21.91 -4.07
CA LYS A 349 7.42 -21.79 -5.52
C LYS A 349 6.95 -20.39 -5.89
N GLN A 350 7.63 -19.71 -6.80
CA GLN A 350 7.15 -18.48 -7.44
C GLN A 350 6.76 -18.76 -8.88
N VAL A 351 5.55 -18.41 -9.28
CA VAL A 351 5.12 -18.49 -10.68
C VAL A 351 4.82 -17.07 -11.18
N PHE A 352 5.53 -16.64 -12.21
CA PHE A 352 5.32 -15.37 -12.90
C PHE A 352 4.37 -15.60 -14.08
N VAL A 353 3.25 -14.89 -14.06
CA VAL A 353 2.08 -15.13 -14.92
C VAL A 353 1.56 -13.82 -15.48
N ASP A 354 1.00 -13.85 -16.68
CA ASP A 354 0.46 -12.65 -17.34
C ASP A 354 -1.01 -12.39 -16.96
N GLU A 355 -1.52 -11.19 -17.24
CA GLU A 355 -2.90 -10.75 -16.95
C GLU A 355 -3.34 -10.85 -15.46
N ALA A 356 -2.38 -11.00 -14.53
CA ALA A 356 -2.64 -11.14 -13.09
C ALA A 356 -3.38 -9.93 -12.47
N ASP A 357 -4.45 -10.20 -11.72
CA ASP A 357 -5.40 -9.19 -11.22
C ASP A 357 -4.92 -8.40 -9.98
N SER A 358 -3.82 -8.85 -9.37
CA SER A 358 -3.00 -8.11 -8.40
C SER A 358 -1.55 -8.59 -8.51
N ASP A 359 -0.58 -7.71 -8.22
CA ASP A 359 0.87 -7.99 -8.32
C ASP A 359 1.34 -9.28 -7.62
N VAL A 360 0.63 -9.67 -6.55
CA VAL A 360 1.00 -10.75 -5.62
C VAL A 360 -0.24 -11.48 -5.08
N HIS A 361 -0.25 -12.81 -5.23
CA HIS A 361 -1.13 -13.71 -4.48
C HIS A 361 -0.31 -14.79 -3.76
N ALA A 362 -0.46 -14.86 -2.43
CA ALA A 362 0.18 -15.86 -1.58
C ALA A 362 -0.75 -17.05 -1.33
N TYR A 363 -0.25 -18.25 -1.62
CA TYR A 363 -0.91 -19.54 -1.42
C TYR A 363 -0.01 -20.48 -0.61
N ALA A 364 -0.51 -21.66 -0.24
CA ALA A 364 0.28 -22.68 0.45
C ALA A 364 1.49 -23.12 -0.41
N THR A 365 2.70 -22.98 0.11
CA THR A 365 3.99 -23.27 -0.58
C THR A 365 4.24 -22.54 -1.91
N MET A 366 3.28 -21.77 -2.44
CA MET A 366 3.31 -21.20 -3.78
C MET A 366 2.86 -19.74 -3.76
N THR A 367 3.40 -18.95 -4.68
CA THR A 367 3.10 -17.54 -4.84
C THR A 367 2.96 -17.24 -6.33
N ILE A 368 1.82 -16.67 -6.70
CA ILE A 368 1.53 -16.21 -8.06
C ILE A 368 1.87 -14.71 -8.10
N LEU A 369 2.65 -14.31 -9.09
CA LEU A 369 3.19 -12.97 -9.26
C LEU A 369 2.92 -12.50 -10.70
N SER A 370 2.66 -11.21 -10.88
CA SER A 370 2.57 -10.64 -12.22
C SER A 370 3.94 -10.65 -12.92
N THR A 371 3.95 -10.97 -14.22
CA THR A 371 5.02 -10.64 -15.19
C THR A 371 5.56 -9.22 -15.02
N ASN A 372 4.69 -8.25 -14.66
CA ASN A 372 5.02 -6.84 -14.47
C ASN A 372 6.01 -6.57 -13.32
N CYS A 373 6.27 -7.54 -12.43
CA CYS A 373 7.29 -7.43 -11.37
C CYS A 373 8.73 -7.73 -11.86
N LEU A 374 8.89 -8.30 -13.06
CA LEU A 374 10.17 -8.71 -13.63
C LEU A 374 10.94 -7.52 -14.22
N HIS A 375 12.16 -7.28 -13.74
CA HIS A 375 13.00 -6.17 -14.20
C HIS A 375 14.47 -6.57 -14.39
N SER A 376 15.13 -5.88 -15.31
CA SER A 376 16.58 -5.95 -15.53
C SER A 376 17.33 -5.07 -14.51
N ILE A 377 18.61 -5.37 -14.26
CA ILE A 377 19.49 -4.62 -13.35
C ILE A 377 19.66 -3.14 -13.74
N ALA A 378 19.38 -2.81 -15.01
CA ALA A 378 19.40 -1.45 -15.54
C ALA A 378 18.18 -0.60 -15.14
N ILE A 379 17.20 -1.15 -14.41
CA ILE A 379 15.98 -0.47 -13.96
C ILE A 379 16.06 -0.29 -12.44
N ILE A 380 16.03 0.97 -11.97
CA ILE A 380 16.26 1.32 -10.55
C ILE A 380 14.94 1.37 -9.76
N ASP A 381 13.91 1.99 -10.34
CA ASP A 381 12.67 2.34 -9.64
C ASP A 381 11.83 1.11 -9.22
N GLU A 382 11.77 0.09 -10.09
CA GLU A 382 11.02 -1.14 -9.85
C GLU A 382 11.56 -1.96 -8.67
N THR A 383 12.87 -1.88 -8.40
CA THR A 383 13.53 -2.70 -7.38
C THR A 383 12.98 -2.48 -5.97
N PHE A 384 12.38 -1.32 -5.67
CA PHE A 384 11.66 -1.13 -4.40
C PHE A 384 10.30 -1.84 -4.39
N ILE A 385 9.57 -1.76 -5.50
CA ILE A 385 8.21 -2.30 -5.66
C ILE A 385 8.26 -3.83 -5.61
N SER A 386 9.09 -4.46 -6.46
CA SER A 386 9.21 -5.92 -6.54
C SER A 386 9.71 -6.52 -5.21
N ARG A 387 10.66 -5.86 -4.54
CA ARG A 387 11.18 -6.30 -3.22
C ARG A 387 10.08 -6.28 -2.16
N LYS A 388 9.31 -5.19 -2.06
CA LYS A 388 8.17 -5.11 -1.13
C LYS A 388 7.13 -6.19 -1.45
N ALA A 389 6.79 -6.34 -2.73
CA ALA A 389 5.80 -7.29 -3.23
C ALA A 389 6.13 -8.74 -2.81
N MET A 390 7.33 -9.23 -3.12
CA MET A 390 7.73 -10.59 -2.75
C MET A 390 7.98 -10.76 -1.24
N SER A 391 8.52 -9.77 -0.52
CA SER A 391 8.68 -9.90 0.94
C SER A 391 7.34 -10.01 1.66
N LYS A 392 6.33 -9.26 1.20
CA LYS A 392 4.95 -9.42 1.65
C LYS A 392 4.40 -10.81 1.33
N ALA A 393 4.71 -11.36 0.15
CA ALA A 393 4.26 -12.69 -0.26
C ALA A 393 4.73 -13.79 0.70
N ILE A 394 6.00 -13.75 1.14
CA ILE A 394 6.54 -14.66 2.16
C ILE A 394 5.85 -14.43 3.51
N ALA A 395 5.66 -13.18 3.92
CA ALA A 395 5.03 -12.84 5.19
C ALA A 395 3.55 -13.30 5.28
N GLU A 396 2.79 -13.24 4.18
CA GLU A 396 1.43 -13.77 4.10
C GLU A 396 1.39 -15.33 4.10
N GLN A 397 2.48 -16.01 3.77
CA GLN A 397 2.55 -17.46 3.92
C GLN A 397 2.71 -17.89 5.39
N PHE A 398 3.50 -17.18 6.19
CA PHE A 398 3.53 -17.37 7.64
C PHE A 398 2.18 -16.99 8.29
N PHE A 399 1.62 -15.82 7.94
CA PHE A 399 0.40 -15.26 8.52
C PHE A 399 -0.65 -14.98 7.41
N GLY A 400 -1.45 -15.99 7.11
CA GLY A 400 -2.43 -16.01 6.01
C GLY A 400 -2.58 -17.43 5.45
N CYS A 401 -1.47 -18.11 5.16
CA CYS A 401 -1.48 -19.50 4.69
C CYS A 401 -1.33 -20.52 5.83
N PHE A 402 -0.29 -20.39 6.66
CA PHE A 402 0.02 -21.36 7.72
C PHE A 402 -0.80 -21.11 9.01
N ILE A 403 -0.75 -19.88 9.53
CA ILE A 403 -1.74 -19.40 10.52
C ILE A 403 -2.85 -18.69 9.73
N THR A 404 -4.08 -19.21 9.84
CA THR A 404 -5.26 -18.71 9.10
C THR A 404 -6.23 -18.00 10.05
N MET A 405 -7.18 -17.23 9.51
CA MET A 405 -8.21 -16.54 10.32
C MET A 405 -9.32 -17.51 10.75
N GLN A 406 -9.79 -17.42 12.00
CA GLN A 406 -10.93 -18.23 12.47
C GLN A 406 -12.26 -17.78 11.84
N ASN A 407 -12.45 -16.47 11.69
CA ASN A 407 -13.62 -15.84 11.09
C ASN A 407 -13.13 -14.72 10.16
N TRP A 408 -13.95 -14.30 9.19
CA TRP A 408 -13.65 -13.11 8.36
C TRP A 408 -13.45 -11.80 9.16
N SER A 409 -14.03 -11.70 10.37
CA SER A 409 -13.77 -10.60 11.31
C SER A 409 -12.34 -10.52 11.84
N ASP A 410 -11.51 -11.54 11.61
CA ASP A 410 -10.13 -11.64 12.09
C ASP A 410 -9.08 -11.51 10.97
N THR A 411 -9.51 -11.27 9.72
CA THR A 411 -8.65 -11.02 8.54
C THR A 411 -7.57 -9.98 8.80
N TRP A 412 -7.91 -8.96 9.59
CA TRP A 412 -7.00 -7.87 9.95
C TRP A 412 -5.75 -8.35 10.72
N LEU A 413 -5.83 -9.45 11.47
CA LEU A 413 -4.67 -10.02 12.15
C LEU A 413 -3.69 -10.63 11.15
N ALA A 414 -4.16 -11.54 10.28
CA ALA A 414 -3.29 -12.23 9.33
C ALA A 414 -2.59 -11.24 8.39
N LYS A 415 -3.38 -10.46 7.63
CA LYS A 415 -2.85 -9.48 6.66
C LYS A 415 -2.11 -8.32 7.35
N GLY A 416 -2.53 -7.91 8.56
CA GLY A 416 -1.87 -6.84 9.33
C GLY A 416 -0.52 -7.23 9.92
N ILE A 417 -0.36 -8.48 10.37
CA ILE A 417 0.94 -9.03 10.81
C ILE A 417 1.86 -9.21 9.59
N ALA A 418 1.33 -9.68 8.45
CA ALA A 418 2.13 -9.83 7.23
C ALA A 418 2.67 -8.48 6.69
N GLU A 419 1.84 -7.43 6.60
CA GLU A 419 2.29 -6.08 6.22
C GLU A 419 3.28 -5.50 7.26
N TYR A 420 3.11 -5.79 8.55
CA TYR A 420 4.07 -5.39 9.59
C TYR A 420 5.44 -6.06 9.45
N LEU A 421 5.48 -7.36 9.14
CA LEU A 421 6.73 -8.08 8.83
C LEU A 421 7.38 -7.58 7.53
N CYS A 422 6.58 -7.22 6.52
CA CYS A 422 7.05 -6.50 5.34
C CYS A 422 7.60 -5.10 5.70
N GLY A 423 7.01 -4.43 6.69
CA GLY A 423 7.48 -3.18 7.31
C GLY A 423 8.89 -3.30 7.87
N LEU A 424 9.13 -4.32 8.70
CA LEU A 424 10.43 -4.57 9.32
C LEU A 424 11.52 -4.94 8.29
N TYR A 425 11.22 -5.79 7.30
CA TYR A 425 12.16 -6.10 6.21
C TYR A 425 12.49 -4.85 5.35
N SER A 426 11.47 -4.05 5.01
CA SER A 426 11.66 -2.79 4.27
C SER A 426 12.53 -1.78 5.04
N LYS A 427 12.36 -1.71 6.37
CA LYS A 427 13.18 -0.89 7.29
C LYS A 427 14.65 -1.35 7.32
N LYS A 428 14.92 -2.65 7.20
CA LYS A 428 16.27 -3.25 7.10
C LYS A 428 16.91 -2.95 5.74
N CYS A 429 16.19 -3.17 4.63
CA CYS A 429 16.75 -3.07 3.28
C CYS A 429 16.87 -1.63 2.75
N PHE A 430 15.84 -0.80 2.94
CA PHE A 430 15.77 0.56 2.40
C PHE A 430 15.99 1.66 3.46
N GLY A 431 16.20 1.24 4.70
CA GLY A 431 16.53 2.12 5.82
C GLY A 431 15.31 2.78 6.48
N ASN A 432 15.52 3.20 7.74
CA ASN A 432 14.48 3.75 8.61
C ASN A 432 13.78 5.00 8.04
N ASN A 433 14.46 5.80 7.22
CA ASN A 433 13.91 7.03 6.66
C ASN A 433 12.82 6.76 5.60
N ALA A 434 13.03 5.76 4.73
CA ALA A 434 12.02 5.33 3.76
C ALA A 434 10.84 4.66 4.47
N TYR A 435 11.10 3.85 5.50
CA TYR A 435 10.05 3.26 6.33
C TYR A 435 9.18 4.31 7.05
N ARG A 436 9.78 5.36 7.63
CA ARG A 436 9.02 6.44 8.30
C ARG A 436 8.15 7.24 7.31
N GLU A 437 8.64 7.51 6.10
CA GLU A 437 7.85 8.15 5.04
C GLU A 437 6.69 7.27 4.56
N TRP A 438 6.91 5.97 4.39
CA TRP A 438 5.85 5.02 4.04
C TRP A 438 4.76 4.93 5.13
N ILE A 439 5.14 4.83 6.41
CA ILE A 439 4.19 4.86 7.55
C ILE A 439 3.41 6.18 7.59
N GLN A 440 4.07 7.32 7.36
CA GLN A 440 3.40 8.61 7.30
C GLN A 440 2.41 8.69 6.13
N ARG A 441 2.73 8.11 4.97
CA ARG A 441 1.83 8.05 3.81
C ARG A 441 0.60 7.17 4.07
N GLU A 442 0.77 5.96 4.60
CA GLU A 442 -0.38 5.09 4.94
C GLU A 442 -1.28 5.71 5.99
N LEU A 443 -0.73 6.43 6.98
CA LEU A 443 -1.52 7.17 7.96
C LEU A 443 -2.40 8.24 7.28
N HIS A 444 -1.86 9.01 6.35
CA HIS A 444 -2.63 10.01 5.59
C HIS A 444 -3.70 9.38 4.69
N GLU A 445 -3.41 8.23 4.07
CA GLU A 445 -4.38 7.49 3.23
C GLU A 445 -5.56 6.95 4.05
N VAL A 446 -5.29 6.35 5.22
CA VAL A 446 -6.34 5.86 6.14
C VAL A 446 -7.18 7.02 6.69
N VAL A 447 -6.54 8.13 7.11
CA VAL A 447 -7.24 9.35 7.56
C VAL A 447 -8.14 9.90 6.45
N LYS A 448 -7.62 10.08 5.24
CA LYS A 448 -8.37 10.59 4.08
C LYS A 448 -9.57 9.70 3.73
N TYR A 449 -9.43 8.38 3.84
CA TYR A 449 -10.56 7.47 3.67
C TYR A 449 -11.60 7.62 4.78
N GLU A 450 -11.18 7.64 6.05
CA GLU A 450 -12.12 7.74 7.17
C GLU A 450 -12.89 9.07 7.19
N GLU A 451 -12.26 10.20 6.85
CA GLU A 451 -12.93 11.50 6.71
C GLU A 451 -14.01 11.50 5.60
N GLN A 452 -13.79 10.75 4.50
CA GLN A 452 -14.72 10.65 3.37
C GLN A 452 -15.82 9.61 3.59
N PHE A 453 -15.45 8.38 3.91
CA PHE A 453 -16.33 7.20 3.91
C PHE A 453 -16.82 6.82 5.31
N GLY A 454 -16.11 7.21 6.37
CA GLY A 454 -16.43 6.88 7.77
C GLY A 454 -15.43 5.92 8.39
N GLY A 455 -15.52 5.76 9.71
CA GLY A 455 -14.55 4.97 10.48
C GLY A 455 -14.48 3.50 10.03
N ILE A 456 -13.27 2.99 9.79
CA ILE A 456 -13.03 1.59 9.42
C ILE A 456 -13.09 0.72 10.68
N ILE A 457 -13.95 -0.28 10.68
CA ILE A 457 -14.07 -1.31 11.74
C ILE A 457 -13.33 -2.56 11.27
N LEU A 458 -12.48 -3.13 12.13
CA LEU A 458 -11.70 -4.34 11.85
C LEU A 458 -12.37 -5.60 12.42
N ASP A 459 -12.77 -5.57 13.69
CA ASP A 459 -13.54 -6.65 14.34
C ASP A 459 -15.03 -6.26 14.39
N CYS A 460 -15.84 -6.93 13.57
CA CYS A 460 -17.31 -6.80 13.58
C CYS A 460 -18.03 -7.94 14.32
N SER A 461 -17.30 -8.86 14.97
CA SER A 461 -17.86 -10.05 15.62
C SER A 461 -18.52 -9.75 16.97
N THR A 462 -17.98 -8.76 17.69
CA THR A 462 -18.44 -8.36 19.03
C THR A 462 -18.73 -6.86 19.05
N PRO A 463 -19.88 -6.42 19.61
CA PRO A 463 -20.12 -5.00 19.80
C PRO A 463 -19.09 -4.44 20.80
N PRO A 464 -18.57 -3.22 20.59
CA PRO A 464 -17.60 -2.63 21.49
C PRO A 464 -18.20 -2.42 22.88
N ALA A 465 -17.38 -2.63 23.92
CA ALA A 465 -17.79 -2.35 25.28
C ALA A 465 -18.19 -0.86 25.44
N PRO A 466 -19.26 -0.52 26.19
CA PRO A 466 -19.56 0.87 26.51
C PRO A 466 -18.40 1.48 27.30
N LEU A 467 -17.95 2.65 26.88
CA LEU A 467 -16.83 3.34 27.53
C LEU A 467 -17.14 3.57 29.02
N PRO A 468 -16.18 3.36 29.95
CA PRO A 468 -16.37 3.65 31.36
C PRO A 468 -16.41 5.18 31.58
N VAL A 469 -17.59 5.77 31.41
CA VAL A 469 -17.83 7.18 31.71
C VAL A 469 -17.83 7.37 33.22
N ALA A 470 -16.90 8.19 33.73
CA ALA A 470 -16.87 8.56 35.14
C ALA A 470 -18.16 9.31 35.54
N ASN A 471 -18.70 8.98 36.71
CA ASN A 471 -19.98 9.41 37.26
C ASN A 471 -20.39 10.87 36.94
N ILE A 472 -21.61 11.06 36.44
CA ILE A 472 -22.47 12.22 36.76
C ILE A 472 -23.97 11.86 36.58
N THR A 473 -24.74 12.16 37.63
CA THR A 473 -26.21 12.16 37.81
C THR A 473 -27.15 11.59 36.72
N SER A 474 -27.77 10.45 37.05
CA SER A 474 -29.23 10.23 37.01
C SER A 474 -30.08 11.01 35.99
N SER A 475 -30.10 10.56 34.75
CA SER A 475 -31.29 10.60 33.90
C SER A 475 -31.27 9.39 32.95
N PRO A 476 -32.42 8.78 32.60
CA PRO A 476 -32.46 7.74 31.59
C PRO A 476 -32.24 8.38 30.21
N ALA A 477 -30.99 8.43 29.76
CA ALA A 477 -30.68 8.83 28.39
C ALA A 477 -31.50 7.98 27.42
N PRO A 478 -32.04 8.55 26.33
CA PRO A 478 -32.75 7.77 25.32
C PRO A 478 -31.81 6.67 24.82
N THR A 479 -32.37 5.49 24.54
CA THR A 479 -31.61 4.33 24.05
C THR A 479 -30.63 4.77 22.96
N ALA A 480 -29.33 4.70 23.28
CA ALA A 480 -28.29 5.07 22.35
C ALA A 480 -28.49 4.22 21.10
N LYS A 481 -28.91 4.87 20.00
CA LYS A 481 -29.12 4.17 18.73
C LYS A 481 -27.86 3.38 18.44
N THR A 482 -28.02 2.08 18.18
CA THR A 482 -26.95 1.24 17.68
C THR A 482 -26.24 2.00 16.57
N VAL A 483 -24.90 2.07 16.62
CA VAL A 483 -24.11 2.70 15.56
C VAL A 483 -24.08 1.73 14.38
N GLU A 484 -25.25 1.59 13.77
CA GLU A 484 -25.47 0.75 12.60
C GLU A 484 -24.69 1.34 11.44
N ASN A 485 -23.94 0.45 10.79
CA ASN A 485 -22.89 0.72 9.81
C ASN A 485 -23.01 2.07 9.10
N GLN A 486 -22.04 2.96 9.35
CA GLN A 486 -21.91 4.25 8.64
C GLN A 486 -21.56 4.07 7.14
N HIS A 487 -21.28 2.84 6.72
CA HIS A 487 -20.99 2.41 5.35
C HIS A 487 -22.26 1.86 4.69
N TYR A 488 -22.42 2.13 3.39
CA TYR A 488 -23.57 1.64 2.61
C TYR A 488 -23.50 0.14 2.33
N PHE A 489 -22.30 -0.45 2.43
CA PHE A 489 -22.05 -1.88 2.30
C PHE A 489 -21.89 -2.59 3.66
N PRO A 490 -22.28 -3.87 3.81
CA PRO A 490 -22.06 -4.67 5.01
C PRO A 490 -20.59 -5.13 5.14
N VAL A 491 -20.00 -4.97 6.33
CA VAL A 491 -18.59 -5.34 6.62
C VAL A 491 -18.43 -6.81 7.07
N ARG A 492 -19.51 -7.61 7.10
CA ARG A 492 -19.50 -8.93 7.77
C ARG A 492 -19.03 -10.12 6.93
N ASN A 493 -19.02 -10.03 5.60
CA ASN A 493 -18.70 -11.15 4.72
C ASN A 493 -17.90 -10.63 3.51
N VAL A 494 -16.95 -11.44 3.00
CA VAL A 494 -16.08 -11.10 1.86
C VAL A 494 -16.88 -10.51 0.69
N HIS A 495 -17.96 -11.20 0.33
CA HIS A 495 -18.72 -10.96 -0.89
C HIS A 495 -19.52 -9.66 -0.89
N THR A 496 -19.55 -8.94 0.24
CA THR A 496 -20.32 -7.71 0.41
C THR A 496 -19.46 -6.47 0.67
N ILE A 497 -18.13 -6.55 0.53
CA ILE A 497 -17.21 -5.46 0.90
C ILE A 497 -16.56 -4.81 -0.32
N SER A 498 -16.52 -3.47 -0.32
CA SER A 498 -15.76 -2.64 -1.27
C SER A 498 -14.28 -3.05 -1.32
N PRO A 499 -13.68 -3.29 -2.50
CA PRO A 499 -12.24 -3.55 -2.63
C PRO A 499 -11.39 -2.41 -2.05
N LYS A 500 -11.84 -1.16 -2.20
CA LYS A 500 -11.20 0.01 -1.59
C LYS A 500 -11.22 -0.03 -0.06
N TYR A 501 -12.31 -0.50 0.55
CA TYR A 501 -12.35 -0.73 2.00
C TYR A 501 -11.34 -1.80 2.42
N MET A 502 -11.23 -2.92 1.71
CA MET A 502 -10.25 -3.99 1.99
C MET A 502 -8.81 -3.51 1.89
N GLU A 503 -8.46 -2.69 0.90
CA GLU A 503 -7.12 -2.11 0.77
C GLU A 503 -6.75 -1.23 1.98
N ILE A 504 -7.62 -0.28 2.35
CA ILE A 504 -7.37 0.62 3.49
C ILE A 504 -7.50 -0.12 4.83
N MET A 505 -8.31 -1.18 4.92
CA MET A 505 -8.38 -2.09 6.08
C MET A 505 -7.02 -2.76 6.35
N ARG A 506 -6.34 -3.26 5.31
CA ARG A 506 -4.98 -3.84 5.43
C ARG A 506 -3.98 -2.79 5.96
N LYS A 507 -4.00 -1.56 5.41
CA LYS A 507 -3.15 -0.43 5.87
C LYS A 507 -3.45 -0.02 7.33
N LYS A 508 -4.73 0.07 7.72
CA LYS A 508 -5.13 0.35 9.11
C LYS A 508 -4.68 -0.77 10.07
N ALA A 509 -4.75 -2.02 9.65
CA ALA A 509 -4.31 -3.16 10.44
C ALA A 509 -2.79 -3.12 10.70
N HIS A 510 -1.98 -2.86 9.68
CA HIS A 510 -0.53 -2.64 9.81
C HIS A 510 -0.20 -1.56 10.86
N LEU A 511 -0.85 -0.39 10.76
CA LEU A 511 -0.66 0.70 11.71
C LEU A 511 -1.08 0.32 13.14
N ILE A 512 -2.12 -0.50 13.31
CA ILE A 512 -2.56 -0.97 14.64
C ILE A 512 -1.61 -2.03 15.24
N ILE A 513 -1.03 -2.93 14.45
CA ILE A 513 0.04 -3.82 14.93
C ILE A 513 1.26 -3.00 15.38
N ARG A 514 1.61 -1.94 14.65
CA ARG A 514 2.64 -0.97 15.07
C ARG A 514 2.25 -0.19 16.33
N MET A 515 0.97 0.15 16.54
CA MET A 515 0.49 0.74 17.80
C MET A 515 0.58 -0.23 18.99
N LEU A 516 0.46 -1.55 18.75
CA LEU A 516 0.72 -2.58 19.76
C LEU A 516 2.22 -2.70 20.07
N GLU A 517 3.10 -2.66 19.05
CA GLU A 517 4.57 -2.62 19.21
C GLU A 517 4.99 -1.54 20.21
N HIS A 518 4.53 -0.29 20.02
CA HIS A 518 4.85 0.85 20.91
C HIS A 518 4.28 0.75 22.34
N ARG A 519 3.23 -0.06 22.57
CA ARG A 519 2.60 -0.23 23.90
C ARG A 519 3.11 -1.45 24.66
N ILE A 520 3.56 -2.47 23.93
CA ILE A 520 4.02 -3.75 24.46
C ILE A 520 5.55 -3.77 24.55
N GLY A 521 6.24 -3.37 23.49
CA GLY A 521 7.67 -3.57 23.24
C GLY A 521 7.89 -4.57 22.08
N GLN A 522 8.80 -4.27 21.15
CA GLN A 522 9.02 -5.07 19.93
C GLN A 522 9.39 -6.54 20.25
N GLU A 523 10.32 -6.76 21.17
CA GLU A 523 10.76 -8.11 21.60
C GLU A 523 9.61 -8.96 22.14
N LEU A 524 8.75 -8.37 22.98
CA LEU A 524 7.59 -9.04 23.57
C LEU A 524 6.51 -9.33 22.52
N LEU A 525 6.34 -8.48 21.51
CA LEU A 525 5.45 -8.76 20.37
C LEU A 525 5.98 -9.94 19.53
N LEU A 526 7.28 -9.98 19.24
CA LEU A 526 7.90 -11.10 18.52
C LEU A 526 7.80 -12.42 19.31
N GLN A 527 7.95 -12.38 20.64
CA GLN A 527 7.71 -13.55 21.51
C GLN A 527 6.24 -14.04 21.45
N VAL A 528 5.25 -13.15 21.33
CA VAL A 528 3.85 -13.54 21.11
C VAL A 528 3.68 -14.22 19.74
N LEU A 529 4.30 -13.70 18.68
CA LEU A 529 4.22 -14.28 17.33
C LEU A 529 4.89 -15.67 17.27
N ASN A 530 6.13 -15.82 17.79
CA ASN A 530 6.81 -17.10 17.91
C ASN A 530 5.98 -18.10 18.74
N LYS A 531 5.34 -17.64 19.83
CA LYS A 531 4.43 -18.50 20.62
C LYS A 531 3.20 -18.97 19.83
N GLN A 532 2.68 -18.19 18.88
CA GLN A 532 1.62 -18.67 17.97
C GLN A 532 2.18 -19.67 16.95
N LEU A 533 3.31 -19.35 16.30
CA LEU A 533 3.95 -20.22 15.30
C LEU A 533 4.34 -21.58 15.89
N SER A 534 4.93 -21.62 17.08
CA SER A 534 5.27 -22.88 17.75
C SER A 534 4.03 -23.69 18.18
N LEU A 535 2.92 -23.06 18.56
CA LEU A 535 1.65 -23.78 18.79
C LEU A 535 1.06 -24.33 17.47
N ALA A 536 1.13 -23.55 16.39
CA ALA A 536 0.70 -23.96 15.05
C ALA A 536 1.53 -25.13 14.50
N THR A 537 2.86 -25.09 14.59
CA THR A 537 3.76 -26.18 14.14
C THR A 537 3.52 -27.47 14.92
N ASN A 538 3.34 -27.38 16.25
CA ASN A 538 2.94 -28.54 17.04
C ASN A 538 1.60 -29.10 16.57
N ALA A 539 0.58 -28.27 16.35
CA ALA A 539 -0.74 -28.70 15.89
C ALA A 539 -0.69 -29.34 14.48
N ALA A 540 0.03 -28.74 13.54
CA ALA A 540 0.21 -29.24 12.18
C ALA A 540 0.81 -30.66 12.14
N SER A 541 1.75 -30.97 13.04
CA SER A 541 2.35 -32.31 13.16
C SER A 541 1.38 -33.41 13.62
N THR A 542 0.24 -33.05 14.23
CA THR A 542 -0.66 -34.02 14.87
C THR A 542 -1.78 -34.50 13.94
N LYS A 543 -2.10 -35.79 14.03
CA LYS A 543 -3.24 -36.37 13.31
C LYS A 543 -4.57 -35.82 13.85
N ILE A 544 -5.51 -35.55 12.95
CA ILE A 544 -6.72 -34.74 13.16
C ILE A 544 -7.57 -35.08 14.41
N GLY A 545 -7.60 -36.34 14.82
CA GLY A 545 -8.43 -36.81 15.95
C GLY A 545 -8.17 -36.11 17.29
N SER A 546 -7.03 -35.44 17.46
CA SER A 546 -6.70 -34.68 18.67
C SER A 546 -7.43 -33.33 18.79
N ARG A 547 -8.13 -32.85 17.74
CA ARG A 547 -8.77 -31.51 17.65
C ARG A 547 -7.80 -30.31 17.73
N LEU A 548 -6.49 -30.54 17.88
CA LEU A 548 -5.45 -29.52 18.05
C LEU A 548 -5.30 -28.55 16.87
N TRP A 549 -5.78 -28.89 15.67
CA TRP A 549 -5.74 -28.02 14.48
C TRP A 549 -6.46 -26.67 14.70
N GLY A 550 -7.31 -26.53 15.73
CA GLY A 550 -7.83 -25.23 16.16
C GLY A 550 -6.76 -24.21 16.58
N HIS A 551 -5.52 -24.64 16.85
CA HIS A 551 -4.38 -23.75 17.11
C HIS A 551 -3.71 -23.19 15.85
N LEU A 552 -4.11 -23.64 14.65
CA LEU A 552 -3.75 -23.01 13.37
C LEU A 552 -4.61 -21.77 13.09
N LEU A 553 -5.76 -21.63 13.78
CA LEU A 553 -6.71 -20.54 13.61
C LEU A 553 -6.41 -19.41 14.59
N ILE A 554 -6.14 -18.20 14.09
CA ILE A 554 -6.04 -17.00 14.90
C ILE A 554 -7.38 -16.24 14.94
N SER A 555 -7.71 -15.72 16.12
CA SER A 555 -8.81 -14.78 16.32
C SER A 555 -8.45 -13.73 17.36
N THR A 556 -9.15 -12.60 17.34
CA THR A 556 -8.91 -11.44 18.21
C THR A 556 -8.98 -11.80 19.69
N LYS A 557 -9.84 -12.77 20.07
CA LYS A 557 -9.90 -13.34 21.43
C LYS A 557 -8.63 -14.13 21.77
N THR A 558 -8.21 -15.04 20.90
CA THR A 558 -7.02 -15.89 21.09
C THR A 558 -5.75 -15.03 21.15
N PHE A 559 -5.62 -14.05 20.26
CA PHE A 559 -4.47 -13.15 20.19
C PHE A 559 -4.35 -12.24 21.43
N ASN A 560 -5.45 -11.61 21.90
CA ASN A 560 -5.39 -10.84 23.17
C ASN A 560 -5.04 -11.75 24.36
N THR A 561 -5.55 -12.99 24.38
CA THR A 561 -5.20 -13.97 25.41
C THR A 561 -3.72 -14.36 25.37
N ALA A 562 -3.14 -14.51 24.18
CA ALA A 562 -1.71 -14.76 23.99
C ALA A 562 -0.85 -13.58 24.47
N ILE A 563 -1.23 -12.34 24.11
CA ILE A 563 -0.59 -11.10 24.61
C ILE A 563 -0.63 -11.05 26.13
N TYR A 564 -1.80 -11.25 26.74
CA TYR A 564 -1.93 -11.26 28.20
C TYR A 564 -1.04 -12.33 28.85
N THR A 565 -0.97 -13.53 28.26
CA THR A 565 -0.17 -14.64 28.80
C THR A 565 1.35 -14.40 28.72
N VAL A 566 1.84 -13.62 27.74
CA VAL A 566 3.28 -13.30 27.61
C VAL A 566 3.65 -12.01 28.36
N THR A 567 2.78 -11.01 28.36
CA THR A 567 3.11 -9.65 28.81
C THR A 567 2.53 -9.28 30.18
N GLY A 568 1.53 -10.03 30.68
CA GLY A 568 0.75 -9.69 31.87
C GLY A 568 -0.17 -8.47 31.72
N LYS A 569 -0.18 -7.79 30.56
CA LYS A 569 -1.01 -6.61 30.28
C LYS A 569 -2.28 -7.04 29.53
N ASP A 570 -3.46 -6.58 29.98
CA ASP A 570 -4.69 -6.73 29.18
C ASP A 570 -4.81 -5.59 28.15
N MET A 571 -5.06 -5.96 26.89
CA MET A 571 -5.27 -5.02 25.78
C MET A 571 -6.75 -4.92 25.36
N SER A 572 -7.69 -5.45 26.13
CA SER A 572 -9.15 -5.36 25.88
C SER A 572 -9.61 -3.95 25.47
N VAL A 573 -9.31 -2.95 26.30
CA VAL A 573 -9.65 -1.54 26.09
C VAL A 573 -9.02 -0.98 24.79
N PHE A 574 -7.83 -1.43 24.40
CA PHE A 574 -7.18 -1.02 23.15
C PHE A 574 -7.90 -1.62 21.94
N VAL A 575 -8.28 -2.90 22.00
CA VAL A 575 -9.07 -3.59 20.96
C VAL A 575 -10.44 -2.93 20.81
N ASP A 576 -11.13 -2.64 21.91
CA ASP A 576 -12.40 -1.89 21.90
C ASP A 576 -12.24 -0.48 21.33
N GLN A 577 -11.10 0.20 21.56
CA GLN A 577 -10.85 1.57 21.09
C GLN A 577 -10.44 1.67 19.60
N TRP A 578 -9.69 0.72 19.05
CA TRP A 578 -9.08 0.88 17.71
C TRP A 578 -9.46 -0.21 16.68
N VAL A 579 -9.90 -1.38 17.15
CA VAL A 579 -10.21 -2.54 16.29
C VAL A 579 -11.72 -2.69 16.09
N ARG A 580 -12.50 -2.64 17.19
CA ARG A 580 -13.98 -2.75 17.17
C ARG A 580 -14.71 -1.43 16.92
N THR A 581 -14.00 -0.31 17.01
CA THR A 581 -14.54 1.00 16.67
C THR A 581 -13.63 1.71 15.68
N GLY A 582 -14.24 2.27 14.63
CA GLY A 582 -13.51 3.02 13.61
C GLY A 582 -13.28 4.48 13.97
N GLY A 583 -12.46 5.13 13.15
CA GLY A 583 -12.11 6.54 13.27
C GLY A 583 -10.73 6.81 13.87
N HIS A 584 -10.27 8.05 13.66
CA HIS A 584 -8.97 8.56 14.07
C HIS A 584 -9.11 9.81 14.96
N ALA A 585 -8.04 10.16 15.67
CA ALA A 585 -7.97 11.36 16.48
C ALA A 585 -7.61 12.59 15.61
N LYS A 586 -8.32 13.71 15.76
CA LYS A 586 -8.00 14.96 15.02
C LYS A 586 -7.65 16.06 16.01
N PHE A 587 -6.41 16.53 15.94
CA PHE A 587 -5.83 17.51 16.86
C PHE A 587 -5.48 18.81 16.15
N THR A 588 -5.92 19.94 16.71
CA THR A 588 -5.42 21.28 16.37
C THR A 588 -4.56 21.76 17.54
N LEU A 589 -3.29 22.09 17.30
CA LEU A 589 -2.38 22.61 18.31
C LEU A 589 -2.04 24.07 18.01
N THR A 590 -2.33 24.95 18.97
CA THR A 590 -1.87 26.34 18.98
C THR A 590 -0.96 26.61 20.18
N SER A 591 -0.05 27.57 20.07
CA SER A 591 0.96 27.83 21.11
C SER A 591 1.29 29.31 21.27
N ILE A 592 1.29 29.81 22.50
CA ILE A 592 1.57 31.21 22.84
C ILE A 592 2.71 31.27 23.87
N PHE A 593 3.80 31.98 23.57
CA PHE A 593 4.93 32.10 24.52
C PHE A 593 4.77 33.29 25.48
N ASN A 594 4.64 33.01 26.78
CA ASN A 594 4.50 34.02 27.83
C ASN A 594 5.87 34.40 28.44
N ARG A 595 6.54 35.37 27.80
CA ARG A 595 7.85 35.89 28.24
C ARG A 595 7.93 36.27 29.72
N LYS A 596 6.85 36.78 30.34
CA LYS A 596 6.88 37.19 31.76
C LYS A 596 7.00 36.01 32.72
N ARG A 597 6.53 34.83 32.31
CA ARG A 597 6.58 33.58 33.08
C ARG A 597 7.69 32.62 32.62
N ASN A 598 8.23 32.82 31.41
CA ASN A 598 9.08 31.86 30.70
C ASN A 598 8.35 30.51 30.50
N THR A 599 7.04 30.56 30.28
CA THR A 599 6.18 29.42 29.95
C THR A 599 5.71 29.53 28.51
N ILE A 600 5.56 28.39 27.85
CA ILE A 600 4.74 28.28 26.64
C ILE A 600 3.37 27.75 27.05
N GLU A 601 2.33 28.52 26.71
CA GLU A 601 0.94 28.22 26.95
C GLU A 601 0.43 27.47 25.70
N LEU A 602 0.32 26.14 25.79
CA LEU A 602 -0.16 25.29 24.71
C LEU A 602 -1.67 25.08 24.83
N GLU A 603 -2.40 25.25 23.73
CA GLU A 603 -3.82 24.93 23.65
C GLU A 603 -4.04 23.87 22.55
N LEU A 604 -4.37 22.66 23.00
CA LEU A 604 -4.67 21.51 22.15
C LEU A 604 -6.19 21.34 22.07
N ARG A 605 -6.74 21.33 20.87
CA ARG A 605 -8.18 21.19 20.61
C ARG A 605 -8.51 19.94 19.79
N GLN A 606 -9.68 19.39 20.10
CA GLN A 606 -10.36 18.31 19.39
C GLN A 606 -11.71 18.83 18.87
N ASP A 607 -11.68 19.92 18.08
CA ASP A 607 -12.91 20.61 17.63
C ASP A 607 -13.75 19.76 16.65
N CYS A 608 -13.13 18.78 15.99
CA CYS A 608 -13.72 18.00 14.90
C CYS A 608 -14.47 16.71 15.34
N VAL A 609 -14.71 16.48 16.63
CA VAL A 609 -15.27 15.20 17.17
C VAL A 609 -16.61 14.78 16.55
N ASN A 610 -17.38 15.71 15.98
CA ASN A 610 -18.66 15.43 15.32
C ASN A 610 -18.52 15.20 13.79
N GLN A 611 -17.30 15.24 13.22
CA GLN A 611 -17.06 14.98 11.81
C GLN A 611 -17.05 13.48 11.51
N LYS A 612 -17.40 13.11 10.27
CA LYS A 612 -17.40 11.73 9.80
C LYS A 612 -15.99 11.13 9.94
N GLY A 613 -15.89 9.94 10.53
CA GLY A 613 -14.61 9.25 10.77
C GLY A 613 -13.70 9.85 11.86
N VAL A 614 -14.04 10.98 12.47
CA VAL A 614 -13.25 11.57 13.57
C VAL A 614 -13.78 11.09 14.92
N ARG A 615 -12.89 10.83 15.88
CA ARG A 615 -13.25 10.42 17.24
C ARG A 615 -12.49 11.23 18.29
N LYS A 616 -13.13 11.49 19.43
CA LYS A 616 -12.44 12.00 20.63
C LYS A 616 -11.42 10.99 21.13
N TYR A 617 -10.17 11.41 21.22
CA TYR A 617 -9.12 10.69 21.95
C TYR A 617 -9.12 11.08 23.43
N VAL A 618 -8.84 10.09 24.28
CA VAL A 618 -8.59 10.23 25.71
C VAL A 618 -7.36 9.38 26.05
N GLY A 619 -6.42 9.95 26.79
CA GLY A 619 -5.15 9.31 27.17
C GLY A 619 -3.92 10.21 26.95
N PRO A 620 -2.70 9.66 27.14
CA PRO A 620 -1.46 10.41 26.99
C PRO A 620 -1.16 10.72 25.52
N LEU A 621 -0.60 11.91 25.27
CA LEU A 621 -0.04 12.33 23.98
C LEU A 621 1.34 12.96 24.20
N LEU A 622 2.31 12.56 23.38
CA LEU A 622 3.69 13.06 23.45
C LEU A 622 3.83 14.36 22.66
N ILE A 623 4.37 15.41 23.29
CA ILE A 623 4.82 16.64 22.64
C ILE A 623 6.34 16.74 22.77
N GLN A 624 7.01 17.13 21.70
CA GLN A 624 8.45 17.44 21.71
C GLN A 624 8.65 18.92 21.36
N LEU A 625 9.21 19.67 22.31
CA LEU A 625 9.66 21.05 22.13
C LEU A 625 11.14 21.03 21.76
N GLN A 626 11.53 21.67 20.65
CA GLN A 626 12.92 22.09 20.46
C GLN A 626 13.08 23.47 21.09
N GLU A 627 13.86 23.57 22.16
CA GLU A 627 14.29 24.83 22.74
C GLU A 627 15.74 25.16 22.31
N LEU A 628 16.20 26.37 22.66
CA LEU A 628 17.59 26.80 22.43
C LEU A 628 18.63 25.93 23.16
N ASP A 629 18.31 25.35 24.34
CA ASP A 629 19.23 24.48 25.09
C ASP A 629 19.08 22.97 24.76
N GLY A 630 18.14 22.58 23.89
CA GLY A 630 17.97 21.20 23.41
C GLY A 630 16.51 20.77 23.19
N THR A 631 16.29 19.50 22.86
CA THR A 631 14.94 18.92 22.73
C THR A 631 14.40 18.39 24.07
N PHE A 632 13.22 18.86 24.46
CA PHE A 632 12.51 18.42 25.66
C PHE A 632 11.22 17.69 25.29
N LYS A 633 11.00 16.51 25.89
CA LYS A 633 9.82 15.67 25.66
C LYS A 633 8.86 15.80 26.85
N HIS A 634 7.60 16.12 26.56
CA HIS A 634 6.54 16.33 27.55
C HIS A 634 5.32 15.49 27.18
N THR A 635 4.80 14.70 28.11
CA THR A 635 3.56 13.93 27.92
C THR A 635 2.40 14.70 28.51
N LEU A 636 1.42 15.09 27.69
CA LEU A 636 0.17 15.67 28.16
C LEU A 636 -0.89 14.57 28.30
N GLN A 637 -1.69 14.61 29.37
CA GLN A 637 -2.88 13.78 29.49
C GLN A 637 -4.07 14.51 28.85
N ILE A 638 -4.78 13.82 27.95
CA ILE A 638 -5.94 14.37 27.25
C ILE A 638 -7.20 13.74 27.82
N GLU A 639 -7.98 14.56 28.53
CA GLU A 639 -9.28 14.17 29.10
C GLU A 639 -10.44 14.91 28.42
N ASN A 640 -10.21 16.18 28.06
CA ASN A 640 -11.20 17.12 27.54
C ASN A 640 -11.01 17.42 26.05
N ASN A 641 -12.03 18.03 25.43
CA ASN A 641 -11.97 18.41 24.02
C ASN A 641 -11.02 19.59 23.79
N VAL A 642 -10.86 20.47 24.79
CA VAL A 642 -9.80 21.48 24.83
C VAL A 642 -8.95 21.22 26.06
N VAL A 643 -7.64 21.13 25.87
CA VAL A 643 -6.64 20.96 26.93
C VAL A 643 -5.66 22.12 26.84
N LYS A 644 -5.52 22.87 27.94
CA LYS A 644 -4.52 23.93 28.06
C LYS A 644 -3.41 23.48 28.99
N ALA A 645 -2.16 23.65 28.58
CA ALA A 645 -0.99 23.20 29.32
C ALA A 645 0.12 24.26 29.30
N ASP A 646 0.44 24.80 30.48
CA ASP A 646 1.54 25.75 30.69
C ASP A 646 2.84 24.96 30.91
N ILE A 647 3.72 24.90 29.91
CA ILE A 647 5.03 24.25 30.02
C ILE A 647 6.10 25.30 30.30
N THR A 648 6.82 25.17 31.42
CA THR A 648 7.98 26.03 31.73
C THR A 648 9.15 25.69 30.81
N CYS A 649 9.62 26.65 30.02
CA CYS A 649 10.80 26.47 29.19
C CYS A 649 12.06 26.47 30.07
N HIS A 650 12.99 25.55 29.80
CA HIS A 650 14.25 25.42 30.52
C HIS A 650 15.22 26.55 30.12
N SER A 651 15.23 26.82 28.81
CA SER A 651 16.00 27.84 28.15
C SER A 651 15.49 29.24 28.48
N LYS A 652 16.41 30.21 28.52
CA LYS A 652 16.09 31.63 28.68
C LYS A 652 16.50 32.37 27.42
N SER A 653 15.57 33.09 26.80
CA SER A 653 15.87 33.87 25.60
C SER A 653 16.87 34.98 25.93
N ARG A 654 18.08 34.86 25.36
CA ARG A 654 19.15 35.86 25.39
C ARG A 654 19.37 36.36 23.97
N ARG A 655 19.69 37.65 23.81
CA ARG A 655 19.95 38.28 22.50
C ARG A 655 21.34 37.89 21.93
N ASN A 656 21.57 36.59 21.80
CA ASN A 656 22.73 36.03 21.11
C ASN A 656 22.34 35.85 19.63
N LYS A 657 23.01 36.53 18.70
CA LYS A 657 22.69 36.42 17.26
C LYS A 657 22.97 35.04 16.66
N LYS A 658 23.94 34.32 17.23
CA LYS A 658 24.25 32.93 16.88
C LYS A 658 24.42 32.10 18.14
N LYS A 659 24.07 30.83 18.07
CA LYS A 659 24.27 29.85 19.15
C LYS A 659 24.41 28.45 18.56
N LYS A 660 25.27 27.62 19.15
CA LYS A 660 25.21 26.17 19.00
C LYS A 660 24.04 25.61 19.79
N ILE A 661 23.27 24.73 19.15
CA ILE A 661 22.05 24.14 19.69
C ILE A 661 22.12 22.63 19.44
N PRO A 662 22.01 21.79 20.49
CA PRO A 662 21.98 20.35 20.32
C PRO A 662 20.59 19.92 19.80
N LEU A 663 20.60 19.16 18.69
CA LEU A 663 19.42 18.49 18.15
C LEU A 663 19.14 17.17 18.90
N CYS A 664 17.99 16.54 18.63
CA CYS A 664 17.66 15.22 19.20
C CYS A 664 18.65 14.11 18.82
N THR A 665 19.48 14.31 17.79
CA THR A 665 20.55 13.41 17.35
C THR A 665 21.86 13.59 18.12
N GLY A 666 21.97 14.61 19.00
CA GLY A 666 23.23 15.01 19.63
C GLY A 666 24.15 15.85 18.73
N GLU A 667 23.76 16.14 17.48
CA GLU A 667 24.49 17.06 16.60
C GLU A 667 24.30 18.51 17.09
N GLU A 668 25.40 19.19 17.46
CA GLU A 668 25.39 20.64 17.73
C GLU A 668 25.42 21.43 16.42
N VAL A 669 24.37 22.20 16.15
CA VAL A 669 24.28 23.04 14.95
C VAL A 669 24.35 24.53 15.33
N ASP A 670 25.22 25.28 14.64
CA ASP A 670 25.28 26.74 14.72
C ASP A 670 24.07 27.36 14.00
N MET A 671 23.10 27.84 14.77
CA MET A 671 21.89 28.50 14.24
C MET A 671 22.02 30.03 14.33
N ASP A 672 21.54 30.73 13.30
CA ASP A 672 21.38 32.19 13.30
C ASP A 672 19.99 32.55 13.83
N LEU A 673 19.97 33.29 14.94
CA LEU A 673 18.75 33.61 15.70
C LEU A 673 18.29 35.05 15.43
N SER A 674 18.83 35.72 14.40
CA SER A 674 18.52 37.12 14.09
C SER A 674 17.07 37.39 13.68
N GLN A 675 16.32 36.35 13.27
CA GLN A 675 14.90 36.41 12.92
C GLN A 675 13.95 36.09 14.10
N MET A 676 14.47 35.76 15.29
CA MET A 676 13.65 35.37 16.44
C MET A 676 13.40 36.51 17.43
N ASP A 677 12.16 36.98 17.49
CA ASP A 677 11.72 37.92 18.53
C ASP A 677 11.47 37.22 19.87
N GLU A 678 12.53 37.14 20.67
CA GLU A 678 12.54 36.98 22.13
C GLU A 678 11.90 35.71 22.74
N SER A 679 11.46 34.75 21.92
CA SER A 679 11.11 33.37 22.30
C SER A 679 12.35 32.46 22.39
N PRO A 680 12.37 31.47 23.31
CA PRO A 680 13.41 30.43 23.36
C PRO A 680 13.00 29.11 22.66
N VAL A 681 11.80 29.02 22.07
CA VAL A 681 11.28 27.81 21.41
C VAL A 681 11.47 27.92 19.89
N LEU A 682 12.10 26.92 19.29
CA LEU A 682 12.43 26.85 17.86
C LEU A 682 11.33 26.21 17.01
N TRP A 683 10.82 25.05 17.42
CA TRP A 683 9.66 24.38 16.79
C TRP A 683 9.02 23.40 17.78
N ILE A 684 7.79 22.96 17.47
CA ILE A 684 6.99 22.03 18.28
C ILE A 684 6.54 20.86 17.41
N ARG A 685 6.75 19.62 17.89
CA ARG A 685 6.28 18.39 17.22
C ARG A 685 5.27 17.64 18.08
N LEU A 686 4.21 17.14 17.45
CA LEU A 686 3.12 16.42 18.11
C LEU A 686 3.18 14.93 17.72
N ASP A 687 3.36 14.05 18.70
CA ASP A 687 3.54 12.60 18.53
C ASP A 687 4.53 12.24 17.39
N PRO A 688 5.83 12.58 17.54
CA PRO A 688 6.82 12.41 16.47
C PRO A 688 7.09 10.95 16.09
N GLU A 689 6.70 9.96 16.90
CA GLU A 689 6.82 8.54 16.56
C GLU A 689 5.56 7.95 15.90
N MET A 690 4.53 8.77 15.65
CA MET A 690 3.26 8.34 15.04
C MET A 690 2.65 7.17 15.81
N THR A 691 2.52 7.31 17.13
CA THR A 691 2.04 6.25 18.06
C THR A 691 0.52 6.11 18.08
N LEU A 692 -0.20 7.00 17.40
CA LEU A 692 -1.66 7.02 17.29
C LEU A 692 -2.11 7.19 15.83
N MET A 693 -3.28 6.63 15.49
CA MET A 693 -4.02 7.04 14.30
C MET A 693 -4.50 8.49 14.47
N ARG A 694 -3.76 9.44 13.90
CA ARG A 694 -3.98 10.88 14.08
C ARG A 694 -3.96 11.68 12.77
N ALA A 695 -4.77 12.73 12.75
CA ALA A 695 -4.64 13.88 11.87
C ALA A 695 -4.24 15.10 12.73
N THR A 696 -3.22 15.86 12.32
CA THR A 696 -2.65 16.96 13.14
C THR A 696 -2.51 18.24 12.35
N THR A 697 -3.20 19.30 12.80
CA THR A 697 -2.98 20.67 12.35
C THR A 697 -2.19 21.41 13.42
N ILE A 698 -1.04 21.96 13.07
CA ILE A 698 -0.17 22.70 14.00
C ILE A 698 -0.06 24.14 13.49
N GLU A 699 -0.37 25.11 14.34
CA GLU A 699 -0.23 26.53 14.01
C GLU A 699 1.06 27.09 14.61
N GLN A 700 2.03 27.37 13.73
CA GLN A 700 3.33 27.98 14.06
C GLN A 700 3.67 29.05 13.00
N PRO A 701 4.37 30.14 13.37
CA PRO A 701 4.86 31.15 12.42
C PRO A 701 5.92 30.60 11.47
N ASP A 702 6.08 31.26 10.32
CA ASP A 702 6.89 30.80 9.19
C ASP A 702 8.35 30.48 9.54
N PHE A 703 8.99 31.30 10.40
CA PHE A 703 10.38 31.08 10.80
C PHE A 703 10.59 29.75 11.55
N GLN A 704 9.61 29.26 12.31
CA GLN A 704 9.72 27.98 13.02
C GLN A 704 9.74 26.80 12.03
N TRP A 705 8.87 26.84 11.01
CA TRP A 705 8.89 25.87 9.92
C TRP A 705 10.16 25.93 9.08
N GLN A 706 10.71 27.13 8.83
CA GLN A 706 12.00 27.32 8.14
C GLN A 706 13.17 26.73 8.94
N PHE A 707 13.19 26.88 10.27
CA PHE A 707 14.19 26.26 11.13
C PHE A 707 14.02 24.73 11.23
N GLN A 708 12.79 24.24 11.37
CA GLN A 708 12.48 22.80 11.38
C GLN A 708 12.99 22.16 10.09
N LEU A 709 12.66 22.73 8.91
CA LEU A 709 13.12 22.20 7.63
C LEU A 709 14.64 22.15 7.48
N ARG A 710 15.35 23.21 7.89
CA ARG A 710 16.82 23.30 7.77
C ARG A 710 17.59 22.38 8.72
N HIS A 711 17.09 22.18 9.93
CA HIS A 711 17.88 21.65 11.05
C HIS A 711 17.35 20.34 11.64
N GLU A 712 16.03 20.08 11.61
CA GLU A 712 15.48 18.78 12.05
C GLU A 712 16.02 17.66 11.14
N ARG A 713 16.31 16.49 11.74
CA ARG A 713 16.88 15.33 11.00
C ARG A 713 15.83 14.26 10.70
N ASP A 714 14.65 14.37 11.28
CA ASP A 714 13.53 13.46 11.09
C ASP A 714 12.74 13.78 9.82
N VAL A 715 12.69 12.82 8.88
CA VAL A 715 12.09 13.00 7.55
C VAL A 715 10.62 13.40 7.62
N THR A 716 9.84 12.85 8.55
CA THR A 716 8.42 13.14 8.67
C THR A 716 8.16 14.61 9.05
N ALA A 717 9.02 15.16 9.90
CA ALA A 717 8.98 16.56 10.32
C ALA A 717 9.50 17.51 9.23
N GLN A 718 10.45 17.08 8.40
CA GLN A 718 10.87 17.83 7.22
C GLN A 718 9.72 17.89 6.18
N LEU A 719 9.03 16.78 5.93
CA LEU A 719 7.87 16.74 5.02
C LEU A 719 6.68 17.56 5.52
N GLU A 720 6.34 17.46 6.82
CA GLU A 720 5.31 18.31 7.45
C GLU A 720 5.65 19.81 7.33
N ALA A 721 6.93 20.18 7.51
CA ALA A 721 7.38 21.56 7.33
C ALA A 721 7.29 22.03 5.87
N ILE A 722 7.62 21.18 4.89
CA ILE A 722 7.48 21.51 3.46
C ILE A 722 6.02 21.82 3.12
N VAL A 723 5.08 20.97 3.55
CA VAL A 723 3.64 21.15 3.29
C VAL A 723 3.06 22.36 4.04
N ALA A 724 3.58 22.69 5.24
CA ALA A 724 3.21 23.91 5.95
C ALA A 724 3.72 25.17 5.24
N LEU A 725 4.95 25.15 4.71
CA LEU A 725 5.58 26.30 4.04
C LEU A 725 4.94 26.69 2.71
N GLU A 726 4.17 25.81 2.05
CA GLU A 726 3.36 26.14 0.87
C GLU A 726 2.32 27.24 1.13
N LYS A 727 1.98 27.49 2.41
CA LYS A 727 1.06 28.54 2.87
C LYS A 727 1.76 29.85 3.23
N TYR A 728 3.09 29.86 3.32
CA TYR A 728 3.91 30.97 3.83
C TYR A 728 4.99 31.38 2.82
N PRO A 729 4.61 32.00 1.68
CA PRO A 729 5.55 32.46 0.67
C PRO A 729 6.39 33.62 1.21
N SER A 730 7.68 33.36 1.44
CA SER A 730 8.64 34.40 1.81
C SER A 730 10.00 34.18 1.14
N PRO A 731 10.82 35.24 0.96
CA PRO A 731 12.19 35.09 0.47
C PRO A 731 13.04 34.18 1.37
N ALA A 732 12.74 34.11 2.67
CA ALA A 732 13.42 33.23 3.62
C ALA A 732 13.00 31.76 3.44
N THR A 733 11.69 31.49 3.27
CA THR A 733 11.15 30.18 2.88
C THR A 733 11.83 29.65 1.60
N ARG A 734 11.93 30.50 0.57
CA ARG A 734 12.59 30.15 -0.70
C ARG A 734 14.06 29.74 -0.50
N ILE A 735 14.81 30.45 0.32
CA ILE A 735 16.22 30.11 0.61
C ILE A 735 16.29 28.82 1.42
N ALA A 736 15.45 28.63 2.45
CA ALA A 736 15.42 27.40 3.24
C ALA A 736 15.13 26.14 2.39
N LEU A 737 14.20 26.23 1.43
CA LEU A 737 13.93 25.17 0.45
C LEU A 737 15.13 24.94 -0.48
N THR A 738 15.80 26.01 -0.92
CA THR A 738 17.02 25.93 -1.75
C THR A 738 18.16 25.22 -1.00
N ASP A 739 18.45 25.61 0.24
CA ASP A 739 19.46 24.99 1.11
C ASP A 739 19.16 23.48 1.31
N THR A 740 17.87 23.15 1.44
CA THR A 740 17.39 21.77 1.66
C THR A 740 17.60 20.88 0.45
N ILE A 741 17.42 21.42 -0.77
CA ILE A 741 17.70 20.73 -2.04
C ILE A 741 19.21 20.56 -2.24
N GLU A 742 20.03 21.54 -1.85
CA GLU A 742 21.49 21.44 -2.00
C GLU A 742 22.16 20.47 -1.02
N ASN A 743 21.59 20.29 0.17
CA ASN A 743 22.20 19.48 1.24
C ASN A 743 22.18 17.97 0.93
N THR A 744 23.35 17.43 0.54
CA THR A 744 23.57 16.01 0.23
C THR A 744 23.35 15.04 1.42
N LYS A 745 23.17 15.54 2.66
CA LYS A 745 22.79 14.72 3.82
C LYS A 745 21.29 14.50 3.98
N ASN A 746 20.43 15.30 3.34
CA ASN A 746 18.98 15.18 3.46
C ASN A 746 18.44 13.98 2.67
N PHE A 747 17.34 13.36 3.12
CA PHE A 747 16.70 12.25 2.41
C PHE A 747 16.20 12.67 1.02
N TYR A 748 16.31 11.79 0.01
CA TYR A 748 16.09 12.19 -1.40
C TYR A 748 14.65 12.68 -1.65
N ARG A 749 13.62 12.01 -1.11
CA ARG A 749 12.22 12.46 -1.26
C ARG A 749 11.97 13.85 -0.66
N VAL A 750 12.63 14.19 0.44
CA VAL A 750 12.54 15.55 1.03
C VAL A 750 13.06 16.61 0.06
N ARG A 751 14.12 16.32 -0.70
CA ARG A 751 14.63 17.25 -1.73
C ARG A 751 13.69 17.33 -2.95
N CYS A 752 13.03 16.23 -3.30
CA CYS A 752 12.05 16.18 -4.38
C CYS A 752 10.81 17.03 -4.03
N GLU A 753 10.23 16.82 -2.84
CA GLU A 753 9.12 17.62 -2.34
C GLU A 753 9.51 19.09 -2.11
N ALA A 754 10.74 19.36 -1.63
CA ALA A 754 11.24 20.73 -1.51
C ALA A 754 11.33 21.45 -2.87
N ALA A 755 11.61 20.74 -3.98
CA ALA A 755 11.60 21.33 -5.32
C ALA A 755 10.17 21.64 -5.82
N HIS A 756 9.20 20.77 -5.56
CA HIS A 756 7.79 21.04 -5.86
C HIS A 756 7.23 22.21 -5.02
N CYS A 757 7.51 22.25 -3.71
CA CYS A 757 7.15 23.35 -2.83
C CYS A 757 7.86 24.67 -3.20
N LEU A 758 9.15 24.64 -3.53
CA LEU A 758 9.90 25.79 -4.04
C LEU A 758 9.22 26.40 -5.28
N THR A 759 8.64 25.58 -6.14
CA THR A 759 7.88 26.05 -7.30
C THR A 759 6.57 26.72 -6.92
N LYS A 760 5.78 26.10 -6.04
CA LYS A 760 4.52 26.68 -5.52
C LYS A 760 4.77 28.03 -4.85
N VAL A 761 5.81 28.12 -4.02
CA VAL A 761 6.25 29.36 -3.36
C VAL A 761 6.77 30.39 -4.36
N ALA A 762 7.52 29.99 -5.39
CA ALA A 762 7.97 30.91 -6.45
C ALA A 762 6.79 31.52 -7.22
N ASN A 763 5.79 30.70 -7.57
CA ASN A 763 4.57 31.14 -8.27
C ASN A 763 3.71 32.11 -7.43
N GLN A 764 3.83 32.11 -6.10
CA GLN A 764 3.19 33.08 -5.21
C GLN A 764 4.04 34.36 -5.03
N LEU A 765 5.35 34.32 -5.28
CA LEU A 765 6.29 35.42 -5.06
C LEU A 765 6.65 36.23 -6.32
N VAL A 766 6.11 35.91 -7.50
CA VAL A 766 6.58 36.43 -8.81
C VAL A 766 6.62 37.97 -8.88
N THR A 767 5.66 38.67 -8.28
CA THR A 767 5.64 40.14 -8.24
C THR A 767 6.80 40.77 -7.47
N SER A 768 7.47 40.01 -6.60
CA SER A 768 8.57 40.46 -5.75
C SER A 768 9.97 40.15 -6.28
N TRP A 769 10.09 39.38 -7.38
CA TRP A 769 11.37 38.85 -7.82
C TRP A 769 11.50 38.75 -9.35
N GLN A 770 12.46 39.47 -9.92
CA GLN A 770 12.78 39.48 -11.37
C GLN A 770 14.12 38.81 -11.72
N GLY A 771 14.78 38.13 -10.78
CA GLY A 771 16.01 37.38 -11.06
C GLY A 771 15.72 36.01 -11.70
N PRO A 772 16.69 35.40 -12.41
CA PRO A 772 16.51 34.09 -13.05
C PRO A 772 16.06 33.01 -12.04
N PRO A 773 15.27 32.02 -12.48
CA PRO A 773 14.67 31.05 -11.57
C PRO A 773 15.74 30.18 -10.93
N ALA A 774 15.76 30.14 -9.58
CA ALA A 774 16.81 29.49 -8.80
C ALA A 774 17.04 28.00 -9.19
N MET A 775 16.00 27.31 -9.67
CA MET A 775 16.10 25.93 -10.13
C MET A 775 16.97 25.74 -11.39
N LEU A 776 17.04 26.71 -12.32
CA LEU A 776 18.00 26.65 -13.43
C LEU A 776 19.45 26.70 -12.91
N THR A 777 19.71 27.56 -11.92
CA THR A 777 21.03 27.66 -11.27
C THR A 777 21.38 26.38 -10.52
N LEU A 778 20.43 25.79 -9.79
CA LEU A 778 20.59 24.50 -9.11
C LEU A 778 20.89 23.37 -10.11
N PHE A 779 20.10 23.23 -11.18
CA PHE A 779 20.30 22.17 -12.16
C PHE A 779 21.67 22.30 -12.84
N ARG A 780 22.06 23.51 -13.28
CA ARG A 780 23.38 23.76 -13.89
C ARG A 780 24.53 23.51 -12.91
N LYS A 781 24.36 23.80 -11.62
CA LYS A 781 25.35 23.54 -10.56
C LYS A 781 25.59 22.04 -10.32
N PHE A 782 24.56 21.20 -10.40
CA PHE A 782 24.71 19.74 -10.26
C PHE A 782 25.09 19.06 -11.58
N PHE A 783 24.32 19.28 -12.64
CA PHE A 783 24.33 18.48 -13.87
C PHE A 783 24.99 19.20 -15.06
N GLY A 784 25.34 20.48 -14.96
CA GLY A 784 26.10 21.20 -16.01
C GLY A 784 27.57 20.77 -16.08
N SER A 785 28.17 20.83 -17.27
CA SER A 785 29.56 20.45 -17.51
C SER A 785 30.54 21.40 -16.81
N PHE A 786 31.66 20.88 -16.30
CA PHE A 786 32.63 21.66 -15.51
C PHE A 786 33.27 22.81 -16.33
N SER A 787 33.59 22.55 -17.60
CA SER A 787 34.14 23.55 -18.52
C SER A 787 33.07 24.46 -19.15
N ALA A 788 31.80 24.06 -19.11
CA ALA A 788 30.70 24.73 -19.79
C ALA A 788 29.37 24.49 -19.04
N PRO A 789 29.04 25.27 -17.99
CA PRO A 789 27.85 25.04 -17.15
C PRO A 789 26.49 25.19 -17.86
N HIS A 790 26.48 25.55 -19.15
CA HIS A 790 25.29 25.60 -20.01
C HIS A 790 25.08 24.29 -20.81
N ILE A 791 26.09 23.44 -20.93
CA ILE A 791 26.00 22.11 -21.55
C ILE A 791 25.75 21.08 -20.45
N ILE A 792 24.82 20.16 -20.66
CA ILE A 792 24.49 19.10 -19.70
C ILE A 792 25.58 17.99 -19.76
N LYS A 793 25.91 17.38 -18.62
CA LYS A 793 26.81 16.21 -18.55
C LYS A 793 26.13 14.96 -19.15
N GLN A 794 26.91 14.03 -19.67
CA GLN A 794 26.43 12.67 -19.99
C GLN A 794 25.82 12.00 -18.74
N ASN A 795 24.76 11.21 -18.92
CA ASN A 795 24.02 10.60 -17.81
C ASN A 795 24.89 9.61 -17.01
N ASN A 796 24.71 9.60 -15.68
CA ASN A 796 25.32 8.64 -14.78
C ASN A 796 24.42 8.45 -13.55
N PHE A 797 23.68 7.34 -13.51
CA PHE A 797 22.70 7.09 -12.45
C PHE A 797 23.25 6.25 -11.28
N THR A 798 24.56 6.04 -11.20
CA THR A 798 25.21 5.32 -10.06
C THR A 798 24.96 5.97 -8.70
N ASN A 799 24.68 7.28 -8.66
CA ASN A 799 24.20 7.98 -7.46
C ASN A 799 22.69 8.18 -7.51
N PHE A 800 21.95 7.25 -6.90
CA PHE A 800 20.48 7.27 -6.87
C PHE A 800 19.89 8.57 -6.28
N GLN A 801 20.59 9.25 -5.36
CA GLN A 801 20.10 10.54 -4.82
C GLN A 801 20.09 11.64 -5.89
N HIS A 802 21.09 11.63 -6.79
CA HIS A 802 21.14 12.56 -7.91
C HIS A 802 20.22 12.15 -9.04
N TYR A 803 20.03 10.84 -9.30
CA TYR A 803 19.06 10.32 -10.25
C TYR A 803 17.62 10.80 -9.96
N PHE A 804 17.09 10.52 -8.76
CA PHE A 804 15.73 10.96 -8.40
C PHE A 804 15.59 12.50 -8.50
N LEU A 805 16.62 13.25 -8.09
CA LEU A 805 16.62 14.70 -8.19
C LEU A 805 16.71 15.21 -9.65
N GLN A 806 17.42 14.50 -10.53
CA GLN A 806 17.52 14.79 -11.97
C GLN A 806 16.17 14.59 -12.65
N CYS A 807 15.38 13.59 -12.24
CA CYS A 807 14.01 13.39 -12.70
C CYS A 807 13.04 14.46 -12.15
N THR A 808 13.13 14.82 -10.86
CA THR A 808 12.18 15.76 -10.24
C THR A 808 12.39 17.22 -10.63
N ILE A 809 13.63 17.73 -10.72
CA ILE A 809 13.86 19.17 -10.97
C ILE A 809 13.23 19.67 -12.28
N PRO A 810 13.32 18.98 -13.43
CA PRO A 810 12.62 19.37 -14.66
C PRO A 810 11.10 19.45 -14.50
N VAL A 811 10.47 18.46 -13.84
CA VAL A 811 9.03 18.43 -13.58
C VAL A 811 8.59 19.59 -12.69
N ALA A 812 9.38 19.90 -11.65
CA ALA A 812 9.16 21.06 -10.80
C ALA A 812 9.34 22.38 -11.58
N MET A 813 10.43 22.53 -12.34
CA MET A 813 10.70 23.70 -13.17
C MET A 813 9.59 23.99 -14.17
N ALA A 814 9.03 22.97 -14.81
CA ALA A 814 7.90 23.11 -15.73
C ALA A 814 6.64 23.70 -15.08
N MET A 815 6.46 23.52 -13.77
CA MET A 815 5.34 24.10 -13.02
C MET A 815 5.54 25.58 -12.66
N LEU A 816 6.68 26.20 -12.97
CA LEU A 816 6.88 27.65 -12.81
C LEU A 816 5.94 28.46 -13.70
N ARG A 817 5.46 29.60 -13.20
CA ARG A 817 4.58 30.55 -13.90
C ARG A 817 5.00 32.00 -13.64
N ASN A 818 4.89 32.84 -14.67
CA ASN A 818 5.06 34.28 -14.60
C ASN A 818 3.78 34.98 -14.08
N THR A 819 3.83 36.30 -13.89
CA THR A 819 2.70 37.16 -13.49
C THR A 819 1.42 36.94 -14.29
N HIS A 820 1.55 36.62 -15.58
CA HIS A 820 0.43 36.37 -16.51
C HIS A 820 -0.07 34.91 -16.51
N GLY A 821 0.42 34.06 -15.61
CA GLY A 821 0.07 32.64 -15.58
C GLY A 821 0.73 31.79 -16.68
N ILE A 822 1.72 32.33 -17.39
CA ILE A 822 2.43 31.66 -18.51
C ILE A 822 3.76 31.06 -18.02
N CYS A 823 4.18 29.89 -18.51
CA CYS A 823 5.49 29.31 -18.20
C CYS A 823 6.63 30.16 -18.83
N PRO A 824 7.78 30.36 -18.15
CA PRO A 824 8.87 31.16 -18.73
C PRO A 824 9.47 30.48 -19.97
N GLN A 825 9.61 31.21 -21.09
CA GLN A 825 10.17 30.66 -22.33
C GLN A 825 11.60 30.11 -22.19
N GLU A 826 12.39 30.65 -21.25
CA GLU A 826 13.71 30.10 -20.90
C GLU A 826 13.63 28.66 -20.39
N VAL A 827 12.57 28.33 -19.63
CA VAL A 827 12.35 26.98 -19.10
C VAL A 827 11.90 26.04 -20.21
N VAL A 828 10.97 26.46 -21.08
CA VAL A 828 10.50 25.63 -22.21
C VAL A 828 11.66 25.30 -23.15
N LYS A 829 12.48 26.29 -23.52
CA LYS A 829 13.69 26.07 -24.35
C LYS A 829 14.68 25.12 -23.66
N PHE A 830 14.91 25.30 -22.36
CA PHE A 830 15.81 24.43 -21.59
C PHE A 830 15.28 22.98 -21.47
N LEU A 831 13.97 22.76 -21.39
CA LEU A 831 13.38 21.41 -21.42
C LEU A 831 13.58 20.73 -22.79
N LEU A 832 13.45 21.48 -23.90
CA LEU A 832 13.75 20.97 -25.25
C LEU A 832 15.25 20.69 -25.44
N ASP A 833 16.13 21.54 -24.90
CA ASP A 833 17.59 21.29 -24.87
C ASP A 833 17.93 20.01 -24.09
N LEU A 834 17.23 19.71 -22.97
CA LEU A 834 17.44 18.47 -22.22
C LEU A 834 17.18 17.21 -23.06
N PHE A 835 16.14 17.19 -23.90
CA PHE A 835 15.92 16.09 -24.85
C PHE A 835 17.01 16.00 -25.91
N LYS A 836 17.43 17.15 -26.46
CA LYS A 836 18.45 17.23 -27.52
C LYS A 836 19.84 16.78 -27.07
N TYR A 837 20.19 17.01 -25.80
CA TYR A 837 21.49 16.64 -25.22
C TYR A 837 21.43 15.41 -24.29
N ASN A 838 20.35 14.63 -24.30
CA ASN A 838 20.23 13.41 -23.51
C ASN A 838 21.11 12.28 -24.08
N ASP A 839 22.30 12.10 -23.51
CA ASP A 839 23.23 11.04 -23.85
C ASP A 839 23.37 10.03 -22.69
N ASN A 840 22.90 8.81 -22.93
CA ASN A 840 22.96 7.69 -22.00
C ASN A 840 23.99 6.61 -22.39
N THR A 841 24.81 6.82 -23.44
CA THR A 841 25.66 5.78 -24.08
C THR A 841 26.71 5.15 -23.16
N LYS A 842 27.11 5.83 -22.09
CA LYS A 842 28.10 5.35 -21.10
C LYS A 842 27.48 4.87 -19.79
N ASN A 843 26.17 4.95 -19.64
CA ASN A 843 25.47 4.61 -18.41
C ASN A 843 25.10 3.12 -18.40
N HIS A 844 25.25 2.44 -17.26
CA HIS A 844 24.81 1.05 -17.12
C HIS A 844 23.29 0.95 -16.91
N TYR A 845 22.66 2.04 -16.46
CA TYR A 845 21.23 2.12 -16.18
C TYR A 845 20.45 2.72 -17.35
N SER A 846 19.20 2.26 -17.50
CA SER A 846 18.24 2.78 -18.47
C SER A 846 17.73 4.17 -18.08
N ASP A 847 17.37 4.98 -19.08
CA ASP A 847 16.85 6.35 -18.90
C ASP A 847 15.34 6.46 -19.13
N ASN A 848 14.62 5.34 -19.19
CA ASN A 848 13.18 5.29 -19.49
C ASN A 848 12.35 6.19 -18.57
N TYR A 849 12.49 6.06 -17.26
CA TYR A 849 11.78 6.89 -16.27
C TYR A 849 12.24 8.36 -16.29
N TYR A 850 13.51 8.62 -16.65
CA TYR A 850 13.99 10.00 -16.82
C TYR A 850 13.35 10.66 -18.05
N ARG A 851 13.29 9.95 -19.18
CA ARG A 851 12.59 10.39 -20.40
C ARG A 851 11.09 10.59 -20.15
N ALA A 852 10.43 9.69 -19.42
CA ALA A 852 9.04 9.85 -19.00
C ALA A 852 8.84 11.12 -18.14
N ALA A 853 9.71 11.34 -17.14
CA ALA A 853 9.68 12.55 -16.32
C ALA A 853 9.93 13.84 -17.13
N LEU A 854 10.80 13.81 -18.15
CA LEU A 854 10.98 14.94 -19.08
C LEU A 854 9.72 15.17 -19.95
N VAL A 855 9.01 14.13 -20.37
CA VAL A 855 7.73 14.25 -21.09
C VAL A 855 6.67 14.86 -20.19
N ASP A 856 6.53 14.39 -18.95
CA ASP A 856 5.62 15.00 -17.97
C ASP A 856 6.01 16.46 -17.62
N ALA A 857 7.30 16.81 -17.67
CA ALA A 857 7.74 18.19 -17.58
C ALA A 857 7.25 19.02 -18.78
N LEU A 858 7.38 18.55 -20.03
CA LEU A 858 6.76 19.25 -21.18
C LEU A 858 5.25 19.41 -20.97
N GLY A 859 4.56 18.36 -20.53
CA GLY A 859 3.14 18.39 -20.18
C GLY A 859 2.75 19.43 -19.13
N ASN A 860 3.59 19.59 -18.10
CA ASN A 860 3.36 20.55 -17.02
C ASN A 860 3.77 21.99 -17.39
N SER A 861 4.52 22.18 -18.49
CA SER A 861 4.85 23.51 -19.03
C SER A 861 3.70 24.16 -19.81
N ILE A 862 2.75 23.35 -20.29
CA ILE A 862 1.55 23.79 -21.02
C ILE A 862 0.74 24.77 -20.17
N THR A 863 0.20 25.79 -20.81
CA THR A 863 -0.66 26.81 -20.18
C THR A 863 -2.04 26.81 -20.86
N PRO A 864 -3.15 26.96 -20.13
CA PRO A 864 -4.50 27.00 -20.72
C PRO A 864 -4.67 28.14 -21.73
N VAL A 865 -5.28 27.85 -22.88
CA VAL A 865 -5.48 28.83 -23.97
C VAL A 865 -6.21 30.09 -23.50
N VAL A 866 -7.12 29.98 -22.52
CA VAL A 866 -7.84 31.12 -21.93
C VAL A 866 -6.89 32.19 -21.34
N GLN A 867 -5.74 31.79 -20.78
CA GLN A 867 -4.75 32.72 -20.24
C GLN A 867 -3.90 33.38 -21.33
N MET A 868 -3.78 32.74 -22.50
CA MET A 868 -3.10 33.32 -23.67
C MET A 868 -4.02 34.28 -24.44
N LEU A 869 -5.31 33.95 -24.59
CA LEU A 869 -6.30 34.77 -25.29
C LEU A 869 -6.48 36.17 -24.66
N GLN A 870 -6.19 36.34 -23.38
CA GLN A 870 -6.20 37.65 -22.70
C GLN A 870 -5.14 38.63 -23.24
N GLN A 871 -4.18 38.17 -24.05
CA GLN A 871 -3.18 39.03 -24.72
C GLN A 871 -3.53 39.36 -26.19
N GLY A 872 -4.62 38.78 -26.73
CA GLY A 872 -5.27 39.25 -27.95
C GLY A 872 -5.36 38.25 -29.12
N ASN A 873 -6.50 38.30 -29.80
CA ASN A 873 -6.87 37.65 -31.07
C ASN A 873 -7.16 36.13 -31.12
N LYS A 874 -8.40 35.86 -31.58
CA LYS A 874 -8.94 34.70 -32.32
C LYS A 874 -8.91 33.31 -31.67
N THR A 875 -10.00 32.58 -31.90
CA THR A 875 -10.19 31.16 -31.60
C THR A 875 -9.11 30.30 -32.26
N ILE A 876 -8.37 29.53 -31.46
CA ILE A 876 -7.31 28.65 -31.96
C ILE A 876 -7.94 27.40 -32.61
N THR A 877 -7.81 27.29 -33.92
CA THR A 877 -7.91 26.02 -34.65
C THR A 877 -6.55 25.31 -34.60
N GLY A 878 -6.52 24.00 -34.90
CA GLY A 878 -5.30 23.18 -34.88
C GLY A 878 -4.16 23.61 -35.82
N GLU A 879 -4.39 24.61 -36.66
CA GLU A 879 -3.41 25.20 -37.58
C GLU A 879 -2.74 26.47 -37.01
N ASN A 880 -3.37 27.10 -36.01
CA ASN A 880 -2.93 28.36 -35.39
C ASN A 880 -2.35 28.17 -33.98
N LEU A 881 -1.65 27.05 -33.75
CA LEU A 881 -0.94 26.80 -32.48
C LEU A 881 0.21 27.81 -32.27
N SER A 882 0.45 28.16 -31.01
CA SER A 882 1.69 28.86 -30.62
C SER A 882 2.93 28.06 -31.04
N SER A 883 4.00 28.76 -31.43
CA SER A 883 5.30 28.15 -31.79
C SER A 883 5.78 27.15 -30.75
N ASP A 884 5.63 27.52 -29.48
CA ASP A 884 6.15 26.77 -28.35
C ASP A 884 5.32 25.50 -28.11
N THR A 885 3.99 25.59 -28.29
CA THR A 885 3.09 24.41 -28.25
C THR A 885 3.33 23.47 -29.42
N LYS A 886 3.60 24.01 -30.62
CA LYS A 886 3.90 23.20 -31.81
C LYS A 886 5.17 22.37 -31.62
N LEU A 887 6.25 22.97 -31.11
CA LEU A 887 7.49 22.25 -30.79
C LEU A 887 7.28 21.15 -29.73
N ILE A 888 6.45 21.41 -28.71
CA ILE A 888 6.08 20.39 -27.71
C ILE A 888 5.32 19.22 -28.37
N LEU A 889 4.36 19.50 -29.26
CA LEU A 889 3.59 18.47 -29.96
C LEU A 889 4.45 17.65 -30.92
N GLU A 890 5.36 18.30 -31.67
CA GLU A 890 6.32 17.64 -32.55
C GLU A 890 7.24 16.70 -31.75
N GLU A 891 7.77 17.14 -30.62
CA GLU A 891 8.66 16.33 -29.77
C GLU A 891 7.92 15.17 -29.09
N VAL A 892 6.72 15.38 -28.55
CA VAL A 892 5.88 14.28 -28.00
C VAL A 892 5.53 13.26 -29.08
N THR A 893 5.20 13.71 -30.30
CA THR A 893 4.93 12.82 -31.44
C THR A 893 6.18 12.05 -31.87
N ARG A 894 7.34 12.71 -31.90
CA ARG A 894 8.64 12.08 -32.19
C ARG A 894 8.98 11.00 -31.17
N ILE A 895 8.73 11.24 -29.88
CA ILE A 895 8.99 10.30 -28.79
C ILE A 895 8.02 9.10 -28.87
N LEU A 896 6.74 9.34 -29.08
CA LEU A 896 5.73 8.28 -29.25
C LEU A 896 6.05 7.36 -30.46
N ASN A 897 6.51 7.95 -31.57
CA ASN A 897 6.94 7.18 -32.74
C ASN A 897 8.26 6.43 -32.49
N LEU A 898 9.22 7.05 -31.78
CA LEU A 898 10.48 6.38 -31.41
C LEU A 898 10.23 5.13 -30.55
N GLU A 899 9.26 5.18 -29.64
CA GLU A 899 8.94 4.07 -28.74
C GLU A 899 8.25 2.89 -29.44
N LYS A 900 7.58 3.12 -30.58
CA LYS A 900 7.08 2.04 -31.46
C LYS A 900 8.21 1.24 -32.12
N TYR A 901 9.38 1.85 -32.31
CA TYR A 901 10.59 1.16 -32.82
C TYR A 901 11.50 0.64 -31.70
N LEU A 902 11.52 1.32 -30.55
CA LEU A 902 12.35 0.99 -29.39
C LEU A 902 11.50 1.08 -28.10
N PRO A 903 10.76 0.01 -27.76
CA PRO A 903 9.93 -0.05 -26.56
C PRO A 903 10.69 0.31 -25.29
N SER A 904 10.16 1.24 -24.49
CA SER A 904 10.67 1.49 -23.15
C SER A 904 10.18 0.40 -22.19
N TYR A 905 10.85 0.21 -21.05
CA TYR A 905 10.31 -0.64 -19.99
C TYR A 905 8.89 -0.19 -19.59
N LYS A 906 7.94 -1.14 -19.54
CA LYS A 906 6.51 -0.93 -19.29
C LYS A 906 5.81 0.10 -20.22
N TYR A 907 6.39 0.44 -21.37
CA TYR A 907 5.94 1.56 -22.21
C TYR A 907 5.70 2.87 -21.41
N SER A 908 6.50 3.06 -20.36
CA SER A 908 6.37 4.15 -19.38
C SER A 908 6.47 5.54 -20.02
N VAL A 909 7.19 5.69 -21.13
CA VAL A 909 7.27 6.96 -21.86
C VAL A 909 5.96 7.23 -22.63
N SER A 910 5.32 6.20 -23.19
CA SER A 910 4.01 6.31 -23.87
C SER A 910 2.88 6.63 -22.89
N VAL A 911 2.92 6.06 -21.68
CA VAL A 911 2.01 6.41 -20.58
C VAL A 911 2.06 7.92 -20.30
N SER A 912 3.26 8.50 -20.15
CA SER A 912 3.42 9.96 -20.02
C SER A 912 2.94 10.70 -21.28
N CYS A 913 3.29 10.25 -22.49
CA CYS A 913 2.87 10.89 -23.74
C CYS A 913 1.34 11.01 -23.88
N LEU A 914 0.59 9.94 -23.59
CA LEU A 914 -0.88 9.95 -23.63
C LEU A 914 -1.46 10.96 -22.64
N LYS A 915 -0.91 11.01 -21.41
CA LYS A 915 -1.31 12.00 -20.39
C LYS A 915 -0.98 13.43 -20.82
N VAL A 916 0.13 13.66 -21.53
CA VAL A 916 0.44 14.98 -22.13
C VAL A 916 -0.54 15.36 -23.23
N ILE A 917 -0.92 14.43 -24.11
CA ILE A 917 -1.94 14.68 -25.15
C ILE A 917 -3.30 15.03 -24.51
N ARG A 918 -3.68 14.36 -23.40
CA ARG A 918 -4.90 14.72 -22.65
C ARG A 918 -4.78 16.07 -21.95
N LYS A 919 -3.60 16.46 -21.44
CA LYS A 919 -3.32 17.82 -20.92
C LYS A 919 -3.47 18.88 -22.04
N LEU A 920 -2.96 18.64 -23.25
CA LEU A 920 -3.12 19.54 -24.40
C LEU A 920 -4.59 19.75 -24.79
N GLN A 921 -5.38 18.66 -24.85
CA GLN A 921 -6.83 18.73 -25.09
C GLN A 921 -7.55 19.52 -23.99
N LYS A 922 -7.31 19.18 -22.70
CA LYS A 922 -7.91 19.90 -21.54
C LYS A 922 -7.55 21.39 -21.51
N CYS A 923 -6.40 21.79 -22.05
CA CYS A 923 -5.98 23.19 -22.15
C CYS A 923 -6.54 23.93 -23.37
N GLY A 924 -7.22 23.25 -24.30
CA GLY A 924 -7.80 23.83 -25.52
C GLY A 924 -6.84 23.96 -26.71
N HIS A 925 -5.64 23.37 -26.66
CA HIS A 925 -4.67 23.42 -27.78
C HIS A 925 -4.93 22.37 -28.86
N LEU A 926 -5.68 21.31 -28.54
CA LEU A 926 -6.05 20.24 -29.47
C LEU A 926 -7.55 19.94 -29.37
N PRO A 927 -8.22 19.56 -30.48
CA PRO A 927 -9.61 19.10 -30.42
C PRO A 927 -9.71 17.83 -29.56
N SER A 928 -10.78 17.73 -28.77
CA SER A 928 -11.03 16.61 -27.86
C SER A 928 -11.57 15.39 -28.61
N LEU A 929 -10.68 14.73 -29.35
CA LEU A 929 -10.95 13.50 -30.09
C LEU A 929 -10.69 12.27 -29.19
N PRO A 930 -11.69 11.39 -28.94
CA PRO A 930 -11.50 10.19 -28.12
C PRO A 930 -10.84 9.02 -28.88
N LYS A 931 -10.84 9.04 -30.22
CA LYS A 931 -10.39 7.92 -31.08
C LYS A 931 -9.00 7.37 -30.70
N ILE A 932 -8.04 8.27 -30.45
CA ILE A 932 -6.65 7.90 -30.10
C ILE A 932 -6.62 7.00 -28.86
N TYR A 933 -7.33 7.38 -27.80
CA TYR A 933 -7.35 6.61 -26.56
C TYR A 933 -8.16 5.32 -26.66
N ARG A 934 -9.13 5.20 -27.59
CA ARG A 934 -9.81 3.92 -27.84
C ARG A 934 -8.80 2.88 -28.35
N THR A 935 -8.00 3.23 -29.36
CA THR A 935 -6.97 2.35 -29.94
C THR A 935 -5.86 1.95 -28.95
N TYR A 936 -5.54 2.80 -27.97
CA TYR A 936 -4.61 2.44 -26.89
C TYR A 936 -5.29 1.72 -25.69
N ALA A 937 -6.61 1.64 -25.64
CA ALA A 937 -7.37 0.88 -24.64
C ALA A 937 -7.80 -0.52 -25.13
N GLU A 938 -7.79 -0.75 -26.45
CA GLU A 938 -8.01 -2.06 -27.08
C GLU A 938 -7.09 -3.15 -26.51
N TYR A 939 -7.57 -4.40 -26.49
CA TYR A 939 -6.84 -5.57 -25.97
C TYR A 939 -5.58 -5.85 -26.81
N GLY A 940 -4.60 -6.56 -26.23
CA GLY A 940 -3.27 -6.77 -26.81
C GLY A 940 -2.28 -5.62 -26.61
N ASN A 941 -2.74 -4.42 -26.24
CA ASN A 941 -1.85 -3.37 -25.70
C ASN A 941 -1.39 -3.73 -24.27
N TYR A 942 -0.20 -3.28 -23.87
CA TYR A 942 0.33 -3.52 -22.52
C TYR A 942 -0.46 -2.79 -21.42
N ILE A 943 -0.66 -3.45 -20.27
CA ILE A 943 -1.58 -3.04 -19.18
C ILE A 943 -1.46 -1.56 -18.78
N ASP A 944 -0.26 -1.05 -18.47
CA ASP A 944 -0.13 0.34 -17.99
C ASP A 944 -0.53 1.38 -19.06
N VAL A 945 -0.37 1.04 -20.35
CA VAL A 945 -0.82 1.88 -21.48
C VAL A 945 -2.34 1.85 -21.59
N ARG A 946 -2.95 0.66 -21.45
CA ARG A 946 -4.43 0.50 -21.43
C ARG A 946 -5.04 1.32 -20.30
N ILE A 947 -4.51 1.19 -19.09
CA ILE A 947 -4.98 1.93 -17.91
C ILE A 947 -4.78 3.44 -18.09
N ALA A 948 -3.65 3.90 -18.66
CA ALA A 948 -3.42 5.31 -18.93
C ALA A 948 -4.36 5.88 -20.01
N ALA A 949 -4.67 5.11 -21.06
CA ALA A 949 -5.64 5.48 -22.08
C ALA A 949 -7.07 5.55 -21.51
N LEU A 950 -7.43 4.60 -20.65
CA LEU A 950 -8.71 4.56 -19.94
C LEU A 950 -8.86 5.71 -18.93
N GLU A 951 -7.80 6.05 -18.19
CA GLU A 951 -7.75 7.26 -17.34
C GLU A 951 -8.05 8.51 -18.19
N CYS A 952 -7.42 8.64 -19.36
CA CYS A 952 -7.66 9.73 -20.29
C CYS A 952 -9.09 9.75 -20.87
N LEU A 953 -9.71 8.57 -21.08
CA LEU A 953 -11.11 8.43 -21.53
C LEU A 953 -12.12 8.78 -20.44
N VAL A 954 -11.92 8.36 -19.19
CA VAL A 954 -12.76 8.79 -18.05
C VAL A 954 -12.66 10.32 -17.87
N ASP A 955 -11.45 10.86 -17.98
CA ASP A 955 -11.18 12.30 -18.01
C ASP A 955 -11.78 13.03 -19.23
N PHE A 956 -12.07 12.32 -20.32
CA PHE A 956 -12.80 12.85 -21.48
C PHE A 956 -14.31 12.81 -21.25
N VAL A 957 -14.85 11.69 -20.77
CA VAL A 957 -16.28 11.51 -20.53
C VAL A 957 -16.81 12.54 -19.52
N LYS A 958 -16.03 12.82 -18.48
CA LYS A 958 -16.34 13.82 -17.43
C LYS A 958 -16.41 15.28 -17.92
N VAL A 959 -15.90 15.59 -19.12
CA VAL A 959 -15.87 16.96 -19.68
C VAL A 959 -16.71 17.05 -20.96
N ASP A 960 -16.32 16.30 -21.99
CA ASP A 960 -16.90 16.37 -23.34
C ASP A 960 -17.74 15.14 -23.71
N GLY A 961 -17.79 14.13 -22.82
CA GLY A 961 -18.41 12.83 -23.06
C GLY A 961 -19.85 12.86 -23.58
N ARG A 962 -20.07 12.16 -24.70
CA ARG A 962 -21.39 11.77 -25.20
C ARG A 962 -21.76 10.39 -24.64
N TRP A 963 -23.02 9.99 -24.80
CA TRP A 963 -23.50 8.69 -24.32
C TRP A 963 -22.70 7.51 -24.90
N GLU A 964 -22.43 7.53 -26.21
CA GLU A 964 -21.57 6.55 -26.93
C GLU A 964 -20.19 6.34 -26.28
N ASP A 965 -19.60 7.41 -25.76
CA ASP A 965 -18.24 7.38 -25.18
C ASP A 965 -18.24 6.81 -23.76
N PHE A 966 -19.37 6.88 -23.04
CA PHE A 966 -19.55 6.29 -21.71
C PHE A 966 -20.05 4.84 -21.79
N ASP A 967 -20.99 4.55 -22.69
CA ASP A 967 -21.44 3.19 -23.03
C ASP A 967 -20.25 2.29 -23.40
N HIS A 968 -19.32 2.79 -24.23
CA HIS A 968 -18.08 2.06 -24.56
C HIS A 968 -17.24 1.69 -23.32
N LEU A 969 -17.17 2.54 -22.29
CA LEU A 969 -16.44 2.23 -21.06
C LEU A 969 -17.16 1.16 -20.23
N LEU A 970 -18.50 1.15 -20.19
CA LEU A 970 -19.28 0.09 -19.53
C LEU A 970 -19.10 -1.25 -20.26
N GLN A 971 -19.13 -1.24 -21.60
CA GLN A 971 -18.89 -2.45 -22.40
C GLN A 971 -17.50 -3.06 -22.15
N ILE A 972 -16.47 -2.26 -21.87
CA ILE A 972 -15.15 -2.76 -21.44
C ILE A 972 -15.24 -3.43 -20.05
N ILE A 973 -15.92 -2.81 -19.07
CA ILE A 973 -16.11 -3.41 -17.73
C ILE A 973 -16.82 -4.78 -17.80
N GLU A 974 -17.76 -4.96 -18.73
CA GLU A 974 -18.48 -6.21 -18.95
C GLU A 974 -17.70 -7.29 -19.71
N LYS A 975 -16.99 -6.91 -20.78
CA LYS A 975 -16.56 -7.85 -21.84
C LYS A 975 -15.05 -8.02 -22.00
N ASP A 976 -14.21 -7.20 -21.36
CA ASP A 976 -12.77 -7.37 -21.49
C ASP A 976 -12.31 -8.72 -20.90
N PRO A 977 -11.31 -9.41 -21.48
CA PRO A 977 -10.75 -10.62 -20.89
C PRO A 977 -9.91 -10.32 -19.64
N ASP A 978 -9.29 -9.15 -19.54
CA ASP A 978 -8.32 -8.79 -18.50
C ASP A 978 -9.01 -8.34 -17.19
N PRO A 979 -8.91 -9.10 -16.08
CA PRO A 979 -9.57 -8.73 -14.83
C PRO A 979 -8.97 -7.49 -14.16
N ALA A 980 -7.67 -7.23 -14.35
CA ALA A 980 -6.97 -6.09 -13.78
C ALA A 980 -7.47 -4.78 -14.41
N VAL A 981 -7.58 -4.74 -15.74
CA VAL A 981 -8.06 -3.56 -16.49
C VAL A 981 -9.53 -3.24 -16.18
N ARG A 982 -10.40 -4.25 -16.06
CA ARG A 982 -11.81 -4.05 -15.69
C ARG A 982 -11.97 -3.42 -14.32
N HIS A 983 -11.25 -3.95 -13.32
CA HIS A 983 -11.23 -3.40 -11.98
C HIS A 983 -10.63 -1.99 -11.96
N ALA A 984 -9.50 -1.76 -12.63
CA ALA A 984 -8.86 -0.46 -12.72
C ALA A 984 -9.81 0.60 -13.33
N LEU A 985 -10.53 0.25 -14.41
CA LEU A 985 -11.50 1.14 -15.04
C LEU A 985 -12.69 1.47 -14.12
N ALA A 986 -13.28 0.47 -13.46
CA ALA A 986 -14.36 0.72 -12.50
C ALA A 986 -13.88 1.63 -11.35
N ARG A 987 -12.68 1.38 -10.81
CA ARG A 987 -12.04 2.20 -9.76
C ARG A 987 -11.73 3.63 -10.23
N LEU A 988 -11.32 3.82 -11.48
CA LEU A 988 -11.12 5.15 -12.10
C LEU A 988 -12.44 5.94 -12.23
N ILE A 989 -13.54 5.30 -12.62
CA ILE A 989 -14.86 5.95 -12.71
C ILE A 989 -15.40 6.30 -11.31
N ILE A 990 -15.19 5.45 -10.30
CA ILE A 990 -15.57 5.73 -8.90
C ILE A 990 -14.83 6.98 -8.36
N GLU A 991 -13.58 7.21 -8.75
CA GLU A 991 -12.77 8.33 -8.27
C GLU A 991 -12.88 9.60 -9.13
N ASN A 992 -13.19 9.45 -10.41
CA ASN A 992 -13.54 10.54 -11.33
C ASN A 992 -14.95 10.34 -11.91
N PRO A 993 -16.01 10.45 -11.09
CA PRO A 993 -17.37 10.25 -11.57
C PRO A 993 -17.73 11.27 -12.66
N PRO A 994 -18.45 10.85 -13.72
CA PRO A 994 -18.80 11.70 -14.86
C PRO A 994 -19.87 12.76 -14.54
N PHE A 995 -20.55 12.67 -13.40
CA PHE A 995 -21.45 13.69 -12.88
C PHE A 995 -21.56 13.61 -11.35
N GLU A 996 -21.95 14.72 -10.71
CA GLU A 996 -22.13 14.78 -9.26
C GLU A 996 -23.53 14.35 -8.80
N LYS A 997 -23.60 13.76 -7.60
CA LYS A 997 -24.82 13.20 -7.01
C LYS A 997 -25.94 14.26 -6.94
N GLY A 998 -27.08 13.95 -7.55
CA GLY A 998 -28.27 14.81 -7.51
C GLY A 998 -28.32 15.92 -8.56
N HIS A 999 -27.27 16.11 -9.38
CA HIS A 999 -27.34 16.99 -10.55
C HIS A 999 -27.96 16.25 -11.74
N HIS A 1000 -28.80 16.94 -12.51
CA HIS A 1000 -29.27 16.44 -13.81
C HIS A 1000 -28.17 16.67 -14.86
N HIS A 1001 -27.72 15.61 -15.53
CA HIS A 1001 -26.62 15.62 -16.48
C HIS A 1001 -26.96 14.80 -17.73
N ARG A 1002 -26.37 15.15 -18.88
CA ARG A 1002 -26.65 14.52 -20.19
C ARG A 1002 -26.37 13.01 -20.27
N LEU A 1003 -25.60 12.47 -19.32
CA LEU A 1003 -25.28 11.04 -19.20
C LEU A 1003 -26.17 10.27 -18.21
N ASN A 1004 -27.03 10.96 -17.46
CA ASN A 1004 -27.92 10.36 -16.46
C ASN A 1004 -29.24 9.89 -17.11
N LYS A 1005 -29.16 8.79 -17.86
CA LYS A 1005 -30.31 8.09 -18.46
C LYS A 1005 -30.89 7.03 -17.52
N GLU A 1006 -32.14 6.63 -17.74
CA GLU A 1006 -32.71 5.44 -17.08
C GLU A 1006 -31.98 4.15 -17.52
N GLU A 1007 -31.64 4.01 -18.81
CA GLU A 1007 -30.81 2.92 -19.37
C GLU A 1007 -29.56 2.62 -18.52
N LEU A 1008 -28.88 3.66 -18.04
CA LEU A 1008 -27.68 3.55 -17.21
C LEU A 1008 -27.99 2.84 -15.89
N VAL A 1009 -29.09 3.22 -15.24
CA VAL A 1009 -29.44 2.67 -13.93
C VAL A 1009 -29.98 1.26 -14.07
N GLU A 1010 -30.70 0.94 -15.14
CA GLU A 1010 -31.15 -0.43 -15.42
C GLU A 1010 -29.94 -1.36 -15.58
N ARG A 1011 -28.95 -0.96 -16.38
CA ARG A 1011 -27.70 -1.70 -16.59
C ARG A 1011 -26.92 -1.90 -15.29
N LEU A 1012 -26.56 -0.81 -14.60
CA LEU A 1012 -25.83 -0.90 -13.32
C LEU A 1012 -26.58 -1.70 -12.25
N TRP A 1013 -27.92 -1.72 -12.28
CA TRP A 1013 -28.72 -2.56 -11.38
C TRP A 1013 -28.67 -4.04 -11.78
N ASN A 1014 -28.69 -4.37 -13.07
CA ASN A 1014 -28.51 -5.74 -13.56
C ASN A 1014 -27.09 -6.25 -13.25
N ASP A 1015 -26.07 -5.43 -13.51
CA ASP A 1015 -24.65 -5.71 -13.22
C ASP A 1015 -24.43 -6.11 -11.75
N MET A 1016 -25.05 -5.34 -10.83
CA MET A 1016 -25.04 -5.61 -9.39
C MET A 1016 -25.80 -6.90 -9.02
N ASN A 1017 -26.96 -7.17 -9.64
CA ASN A 1017 -27.83 -8.29 -9.26
C ASN A 1017 -27.39 -9.63 -9.85
N SER A 1018 -27.17 -9.72 -11.16
CA SER A 1018 -27.09 -10.99 -11.89
C SER A 1018 -25.80 -11.19 -12.69
N GLU A 1019 -25.31 -10.20 -13.44
CA GLU A 1019 -24.23 -10.42 -14.40
C GLU A 1019 -22.88 -10.70 -13.72
N PHE A 1020 -22.48 -9.87 -12.75
CA PHE A 1020 -21.31 -10.12 -11.90
C PHE A 1020 -21.64 -11.05 -10.72
N SER A 1021 -22.40 -12.11 -10.99
CA SER A 1021 -22.70 -13.17 -10.02
C SER A 1021 -21.45 -13.93 -9.57
N ASN A 1022 -20.44 -14.04 -10.44
CA ASN A 1022 -19.25 -14.87 -10.26
C ASN A 1022 -18.02 -14.07 -9.79
N ASP A 1023 -17.84 -12.84 -10.26
CA ASP A 1023 -16.79 -11.94 -9.79
C ASP A 1023 -17.33 -11.04 -8.66
N THR A 1024 -16.86 -11.31 -7.44
CA THR A 1024 -17.27 -10.60 -6.22
C THR A 1024 -16.56 -9.25 -6.04
N ARG A 1025 -15.39 -9.06 -6.68
CA ARG A 1025 -14.63 -7.81 -6.70
C ARG A 1025 -15.34 -6.80 -7.59
N LEU A 1026 -15.59 -7.16 -8.86
CA LEU A 1026 -16.29 -6.30 -9.83
C LEU A 1026 -17.73 -5.99 -9.40
N ARG A 1027 -18.48 -6.95 -8.84
CA ARG A 1027 -19.80 -6.66 -8.25
C ARG A 1027 -19.72 -5.55 -7.20
N CYS A 1028 -18.76 -5.63 -6.27
CA CYS A 1028 -18.60 -4.60 -5.24
C CYS A 1028 -18.14 -3.25 -5.82
N ASP A 1029 -17.33 -3.24 -6.87
CA ASP A 1029 -17.03 -2.01 -7.61
C ASP A 1029 -18.29 -1.40 -8.27
N MET A 1030 -19.23 -2.21 -8.78
CA MET A 1030 -20.50 -1.68 -9.31
C MET A 1030 -21.38 -1.07 -8.21
N VAL A 1031 -21.40 -1.68 -7.02
CA VAL A 1031 -22.09 -1.13 -5.83
C VAL A 1031 -21.46 0.21 -5.41
N ASP A 1032 -20.13 0.30 -5.42
CA ASP A 1032 -19.39 1.54 -5.14
C ASP A 1032 -19.65 2.62 -6.22
N MET A 1033 -19.74 2.24 -7.50
CA MET A 1033 -20.05 3.16 -8.59
C MET A 1033 -21.50 3.66 -8.52
N TYR A 1034 -22.47 2.79 -8.23
CA TYR A 1034 -23.86 3.20 -7.98
C TYR A 1034 -23.93 4.18 -6.80
N TYR A 1035 -23.18 3.92 -5.72
CA TYR A 1035 -23.05 4.86 -4.62
C TYR A 1035 -22.36 6.17 -5.04
N ALA A 1036 -21.37 6.14 -5.93
CA ALA A 1036 -20.66 7.32 -6.42
C ALA A 1036 -21.54 8.22 -7.29
N LEU A 1037 -22.42 7.66 -8.12
CA LEU A 1037 -23.34 8.40 -9.00
C LEU A 1037 -24.61 8.87 -8.28
N TYR A 1038 -25.25 8.00 -7.48
CA TYR A 1038 -26.59 8.24 -6.94
C TYR A 1038 -26.66 8.30 -5.40
N GLY A 1039 -25.71 7.67 -4.71
CA GLY A 1039 -25.67 7.63 -3.24
C GLY A 1039 -26.69 6.64 -2.64
N THR A 1040 -27.30 7.00 -1.51
CA THR A 1040 -28.30 6.14 -0.84
C THR A 1040 -29.74 6.39 -1.25
N LYS A 1041 -30.00 7.48 -2.00
CA LYS A 1041 -31.35 7.85 -2.46
C LYS A 1041 -31.66 7.18 -3.81
N ARG A 1042 -32.94 7.07 -4.15
CA ARG A 1042 -33.37 6.62 -5.49
C ARG A 1042 -32.84 7.60 -6.57
N PRO A 1043 -32.32 7.11 -7.70
CA PRO A 1043 -31.87 7.94 -8.82
C PRO A 1043 -32.96 8.89 -9.33
N SER A 1044 -32.59 10.14 -9.63
CA SER A 1044 -33.53 11.21 -10.03
C SER A 1044 -34.07 11.09 -11.46
N CYS A 1045 -33.53 10.19 -12.28
CA CYS A 1045 -34.04 9.90 -13.61
C CYS A 1045 -35.32 9.05 -13.57
N MET A 1046 -35.48 8.19 -12.56
CA MET A 1046 -36.60 7.25 -12.49
C MET A 1046 -37.91 7.93 -12.08
N VAL A 1047 -38.82 8.05 -13.03
CA VAL A 1047 -40.18 8.55 -12.80
C VAL A 1047 -41.00 7.49 -12.02
N MET A 1048 -42.19 7.87 -11.54
CA MET A 1048 -43.22 6.93 -11.08
C MET A 1048 -44.43 7.04 -11.98
N GLU A 1049 -45.11 5.92 -12.26
CA GLU A 1049 -46.37 5.88 -13.01
C GLU A 1049 -47.41 6.87 -12.43
N ASN A 1050 -47.45 7.00 -11.09
CA ASN A 1050 -48.28 7.98 -10.38
C ASN A 1050 -47.95 9.45 -10.71
N ASP A 1051 -46.72 9.77 -11.11
CA ASP A 1051 -46.29 11.12 -11.47
C ASP A 1051 -46.54 11.43 -12.96
N GLU A 1052 -46.70 10.43 -13.83
CA GLU A 1052 -47.22 10.64 -15.19
C GLU A 1052 -48.69 11.06 -15.16
N LEU A 1053 -49.51 10.37 -14.36
CA LEU A 1053 -50.87 10.81 -14.03
C LEU A 1053 -50.87 12.24 -13.45
N ALA A 1054 -49.96 12.54 -12.50
CA ALA A 1054 -49.84 13.88 -11.94
C ALA A 1054 -49.33 14.95 -12.93
N LYS A 1055 -48.67 14.56 -14.03
CA LYS A 1055 -48.26 15.44 -15.14
C LYS A 1055 -49.40 15.67 -16.13
N MET A 1056 -50.19 14.63 -16.47
CA MET A 1056 -51.38 14.77 -17.32
C MET A 1056 -52.42 15.73 -16.73
N TYR A 1057 -52.54 15.80 -15.40
CA TYR A 1057 -53.47 16.71 -14.71
C TYR A 1057 -52.89 18.12 -14.40
N ARG A 1058 -51.69 18.47 -14.88
CA ARG A 1058 -51.18 19.85 -14.79
C ARG A 1058 -51.56 20.64 -16.04
N PRO A 1059 -52.35 21.73 -15.94
CA PRO A 1059 -52.65 22.56 -17.11
C PRO A 1059 -51.36 23.18 -17.65
N GLN A 1060 -51.13 23.03 -18.96
CA GLN A 1060 -49.98 23.60 -19.63
C GLN A 1060 -49.99 25.13 -19.52
N LYS A 1061 -49.08 25.69 -18.71
CA LYS A 1061 -48.68 27.08 -18.85
C LYS A 1061 -47.64 27.17 -19.96
N VAL A 1062 -48.02 27.75 -21.09
CA VAL A 1062 -47.08 28.18 -22.13
C VAL A 1062 -46.08 29.13 -21.48
N SER A 1063 -44.79 28.77 -21.52
CA SER A 1063 -43.69 29.59 -21.02
C SER A 1063 -42.91 30.18 -22.19
N THR A 1064 -43.02 31.49 -22.39
CA THR A 1064 -42.11 32.24 -23.26
C THR A 1064 -40.68 32.21 -22.68
N PRO A 1065 -39.64 32.19 -23.54
CA PRO A 1065 -38.26 32.18 -23.06
C PRO A 1065 -37.86 33.54 -22.49
N VAL A 1066 -37.21 33.52 -21.32
CA VAL A 1066 -36.51 34.67 -20.74
C VAL A 1066 -35.18 34.19 -20.20
N GLU A 1067 -34.09 34.75 -20.74
CA GLU A 1067 -32.72 34.50 -20.28
C GLU A 1067 -32.51 35.12 -18.89
N SER A 1068 -31.80 34.42 -17.99
CA SER A 1068 -31.49 34.92 -16.65
C SER A 1068 -29.99 35.11 -16.44
N ILE A 1069 -29.55 36.37 -16.56
CA ILE A 1069 -28.17 36.80 -16.29
C ILE A 1069 -27.95 36.98 -14.78
N VAL A 1070 -26.70 36.79 -14.35
CA VAL A 1070 -26.23 36.80 -12.96
C VAL A 1070 -26.54 38.12 -12.22
N PRO A 1071 -27.05 38.08 -10.97
CA PRO A 1071 -27.21 39.27 -10.15
C PRO A 1071 -25.89 39.73 -9.53
N LEU A 1072 -25.53 41.00 -9.74
CA LEU A 1072 -24.44 41.70 -9.05
C LEU A 1072 -24.97 42.81 -8.12
N LYS A 1073 -24.11 43.28 -7.22
CA LYS A 1073 -24.47 44.23 -6.14
C LYS A 1073 -24.67 45.67 -6.64
N PRO A 1074 -25.45 46.50 -5.92
CA PRO A 1074 -25.86 47.81 -6.40
C PRO A 1074 -24.78 48.88 -6.27
N SER A 1075 -24.75 49.77 -7.25
CA SER A 1075 -24.21 51.13 -7.17
C SER A 1075 -25.23 52.10 -7.77
N VAL A 1076 -25.32 53.31 -7.23
CA VAL A 1076 -26.30 54.33 -7.60
C VAL A 1076 -25.79 55.13 -8.80
N GLU A 1077 -26.64 55.43 -9.78
CA GLU A 1077 -26.71 56.76 -10.42
C GLU A 1077 -27.96 56.96 -11.32
N VAL A 1078 -28.16 58.21 -11.73
CA VAL A 1078 -29.36 58.97 -12.10
C VAL A 1078 -30.09 58.52 -13.39
N GLU A 1079 -31.34 58.98 -13.54
CA GLU A 1079 -32.25 58.82 -14.70
C GLU A 1079 -31.76 59.56 -15.96
N GLU A 1080 -32.08 59.03 -17.16
CA GLU A 1080 -32.73 59.80 -18.25
C GLU A 1080 -33.31 58.88 -19.34
N ASP A 1081 -34.22 59.42 -20.15
CA ASP A 1081 -35.12 58.71 -21.10
C ASP A 1081 -34.58 58.68 -22.54
N VAL A 1082 -35.10 57.78 -23.40
CA VAL A 1082 -35.56 58.04 -24.81
C VAL A 1082 -35.91 56.73 -25.56
N LYS A 1083 -36.87 56.82 -26.50
CA LYS A 1083 -37.53 55.72 -27.24
C LYS A 1083 -37.11 55.63 -28.71
N VAL A 1084 -37.42 54.49 -29.36
CA VAL A 1084 -37.95 54.25 -30.75
C VAL A 1084 -37.58 52.80 -31.17
N LYS A 1085 -38.51 51.84 -31.38
CA LYS A 1085 -39.46 51.60 -32.51
C LYS A 1085 -38.76 51.19 -33.85
N SER A 1086 -39.26 50.26 -34.68
CA SER A 1086 -40.34 49.24 -34.57
C SER A 1086 -40.40 48.31 -35.82
N GLU A 1087 -41.21 47.23 -35.76
CA GLU A 1087 -41.82 46.46 -36.90
C GLU A 1087 -40.86 45.71 -37.91
N GLU A 1088 -41.22 44.67 -38.68
CA GLU A 1088 -42.23 43.58 -38.60
C GLU A 1088 -41.85 42.36 -39.50
N VAL A 1089 -42.00 41.13 -38.96
CA VAL A 1089 -42.85 39.98 -39.40
C VAL A 1089 -43.04 39.59 -40.89
N ILE A 1090 -42.95 38.26 -41.19
CA ILE A 1090 -43.94 37.45 -41.97
C ILE A 1090 -43.68 35.92 -41.85
N GLU A 1091 -44.75 35.13 -41.97
CA GLU A 1091 -44.92 33.67 -41.76
C GLU A 1091 -44.86 32.90 -43.12
N GLU A 1092 -45.06 31.59 -43.35
CA GLU A 1092 -45.13 30.32 -42.59
C GLU A 1092 -45.04 29.10 -43.58
N THR A 1093 -45.25 27.86 -43.07
CA THR A 1093 -45.95 26.69 -43.69
C THR A 1093 -45.17 25.37 -43.87
N VAL A 1094 -45.93 24.24 -43.87
CA VAL A 1094 -45.46 22.84 -43.73
C VAL A 1094 -46.31 21.88 -44.56
N VAL A 1095 -45.70 20.96 -45.33
CA VAL A 1095 -46.32 19.69 -45.82
C VAL A 1095 -45.25 18.59 -46.00
N PRO A 1096 -45.50 17.30 -45.64
CA PRO A 1096 -44.59 16.16 -45.84
C PRO A 1096 -45.10 15.09 -46.86
N ILE A 1097 -44.24 14.09 -47.20
CA ILE A 1097 -44.52 12.63 -47.51
C ILE A 1097 -43.67 12.01 -48.67
N ASP A 1098 -43.09 10.84 -48.38
CA ASP A 1098 -42.59 9.69 -49.18
C ASP A 1098 -41.83 9.76 -50.55
N LYS A 1099 -40.68 9.08 -50.53
CA LYS A 1099 -40.15 8.06 -51.48
C LYS A 1099 -39.92 8.38 -52.98
N VAL A 1100 -38.64 8.34 -53.37
CA VAL A 1100 -38.14 7.89 -54.69
C VAL A 1100 -36.94 6.95 -54.46
N GLN A 1101 -36.61 6.10 -55.44
CA GLN A 1101 -35.64 5.00 -55.35
C GLN A 1101 -34.17 5.40 -55.60
N ASP A 1102 -33.30 4.43 -55.28
CA ASP A 1102 -31.90 4.21 -55.67
C ASP A 1102 -31.26 5.13 -56.72
N ILE A 1103 -30.04 5.62 -56.40
CA ILE A 1103 -28.88 5.63 -57.31
C ILE A 1103 -27.60 5.71 -56.48
N LEU A 1104 -26.63 4.83 -56.78
CA LEU A 1104 -25.26 4.89 -56.23
C LEU A 1104 -24.43 5.90 -57.03
N VAL A 1105 -23.76 6.82 -56.34
CA VAL A 1105 -22.70 7.67 -56.93
C VAL A 1105 -21.54 7.79 -55.93
N GLU A 1106 -20.39 7.20 -56.29
CA GLU A 1106 -19.12 7.50 -55.64
C GLU A 1106 -18.58 8.86 -56.14
N PRO A 1107 -18.08 9.75 -55.26
CA PRO A 1107 -17.23 10.86 -55.69
C PRO A 1107 -15.82 10.32 -56.07
N PRO A 1108 -15.14 10.91 -57.07
CA PRO A 1108 -14.24 10.14 -57.94
C PRO A 1108 -12.76 10.13 -57.55
N LYS A 1109 -12.05 9.11 -58.03
CA LYS A 1109 -10.59 9.15 -58.26
C LYS A 1109 -10.22 10.15 -59.37
N MET A 1110 -9.03 10.72 -59.28
CA MET A 1110 -8.22 11.10 -60.45
C MET A 1110 -6.78 10.63 -60.23
N GLU A 1111 -6.22 9.97 -61.25
CA GLU A 1111 -4.81 9.58 -61.37
C GLU A 1111 -4.14 10.54 -62.40
N ILE A 1112 -3.15 10.08 -63.20
CA ILE A 1112 -2.44 10.82 -64.29
C ILE A 1112 -1.30 11.75 -63.81
N GLU A 1113 -0.04 11.62 -64.24
CA GLU A 1113 0.60 10.65 -65.16
C GLU A 1113 2.11 10.46 -64.88
N GLU A 1114 2.75 9.49 -65.54
CA GLU A 1114 4.17 9.12 -65.42
C GLU A 1114 5.10 9.85 -66.43
N LEU A 1115 6.42 9.58 -66.36
CA LEU A 1115 7.46 9.48 -67.43
C LEU A 1115 8.86 9.72 -66.81
N GLN A 1116 9.96 8.97 -67.07
CA GLN A 1116 10.15 7.68 -67.77
C GLN A 1116 11.58 7.11 -67.48
N GLY A 1117 11.78 5.79 -67.56
CA GLY A 1117 13.09 5.10 -67.56
C GLY A 1117 13.30 4.13 -66.37
N ALA A 1118 13.21 2.80 -66.53
CA ALA A 1118 14.19 1.87 -67.15
C ALA A 1118 15.33 1.48 -66.19
N ASP A 1119 15.65 0.21 -65.89
CA ASP A 1119 15.22 -1.10 -66.44
C ASP A 1119 15.12 -2.20 -65.35
N ILE A 1120 14.78 -3.44 -65.76
CA ILE A 1120 14.50 -4.64 -64.94
C ILE A 1120 15.46 -5.82 -65.32
N ILE A 1121 15.50 -7.04 -64.76
CA ILE A 1121 14.45 -7.90 -64.17
C ILE A 1121 14.85 -8.47 -62.75
N PRO A 1122 15.05 -9.78 -62.39
CA PRO A 1122 14.89 -10.23 -60.99
C PRO A 1122 16.16 -10.77 -60.30
N LEU A 1123 16.00 -11.21 -59.05
CA LEU A 1123 16.70 -12.36 -58.47
C LEU A 1123 15.72 -13.15 -57.58
N ASP A 1124 15.69 -14.47 -57.71
CA ASP A 1124 14.69 -15.36 -57.09
C ASP A 1124 15.10 -15.90 -55.69
N GLU A 1125 14.11 -16.40 -54.94
CA GLU A 1125 14.29 -17.33 -53.81
C GLU A 1125 14.50 -18.79 -54.32
N PRO A 1126 14.62 -19.85 -53.49
CA PRO A 1126 14.85 -19.95 -52.04
C PRO A 1126 16.02 -20.91 -51.66
N MET A 1127 16.18 -21.19 -50.36
CA MET A 1127 16.61 -22.46 -49.69
C MET A 1127 17.31 -22.13 -48.35
N VAL A 1128 16.83 -22.55 -47.17
CA VAL A 1128 16.72 -23.92 -46.62
C VAL A 1128 18.07 -24.60 -46.38
N ILE A 1129 18.50 -24.66 -45.10
CA ILE A 1129 19.29 -25.76 -44.53
C ILE A 1129 18.83 -26.00 -43.08
N GLY A 1130 18.57 -27.26 -42.74
CA GLY A 1130 18.46 -27.73 -41.36
C GLY A 1130 18.18 -29.23 -41.30
N GLU A 1131 19.22 -30.07 -41.17
CA GLU A 1131 19.09 -31.49 -40.81
C GLU A 1131 20.44 -32.07 -40.27
N GLU A 1132 20.47 -33.36 -39.94
CA GLU A 1132 21.26 -33.92 -38.83
C GLU A 1132 22.16 -35.14 -39.24
N LEU A 1133 22.78 -35.82 -38.24
CA LEU A 1133 23.24 -37.23 -38.20
C LEU A 1133 24.71 -37.64 -38.51
N ILE A 1134 25.46 -37.87 -37.42
CA ILE A 1134 26.18 -39.11 -37.01
C ILE A 1134 26.90 -39.99 -38.07
N ALA A 1135 28.23 -40.17 -37.92
CA ALA A 1135 28.94 -41.48 -38.01
C ALA A 1135 30.44 -41.40 -37.58
N GLN A 1136 31.03 -42.54 -37.14
CA GLN A 1136 32.49 -42.80 -37.01
C GLN A 1136 32.88 -44.00 -37.90
N PRO A 1137 34.16 -44.21 -38.32
CA PRO A 1137 35.14 -44.92 -37.49
C PRO A 1137 36.61 -44.43 -37.66
N SER A 1138 37.60 -45.26 -37.33
CA SER A 1138 38.96 -44.86 -36.93
C SER A 1138 40.14 -45.49 -37.70
N GLN A 1139 41.33 -44.89 -37.56
CA GLN A 1139 42.65 -45.56 -37.48
C GLN A 1139 43.73 -44.60 -36.91
N GLY A 1140 44.77 -45.13 -36.25
CA GLY A 1140 45.84 -44.36 -35.56
C GLY A 1140 47.24 -44.52 -36.20
N PRO A 1141 48.39 -44.26 -35.50
CA PRO A 1141 48.54 -44.06 -34.04
C PRO A 1141 49.48 -42.90 -33.55
N VAL A 1142 49.26 -42.45 -32.30
CA VAL A 1142 50.21 -42.22 -31.15
C VAL A 1142 51.70 -41.93 -31.46
N PRO A 1143 52.41 -40.89 -30.91
CA PRO A 1143 52.51 -40.49 -29.47
C PRO A 1143 52.51 -38.95 -29.15
N VAL A 1144 52.63 -38.40 -27.91
CA VAL A 1144 52.23 -38.70 -26.49
C VAL A 1144 52.55 -37.47 -25.58
N ILE A 1145 51.97 -37.40 -24.36
CA ILE A 1145 52.09 -36.33 -23.30
C ILE A 1145 51.31 -35.03 -23.60
N GLN A 1146 50.54 -34.38 -22.71
CA GLN A 1146 49.62 -34.68 -21.59
C GLN A 1146 49.35 -33.33 -20.87
N GLU A 1147 48.09 -33.01 -20.57
CA GLU A 1147 47.69 -31.82 -19.78
C GLU A 1147 47.66 -32.09 -18.27
N LYS A 1148 47.57 -31.03 -17.43
CA LYS A 1148 46.57 -30.97 -16.33
C LYS A 1148 46.35 -29.59 -15.70
N LYS A 1149 45.18 -29.44 -15.07
CA LYS A 1149 44.61 -28.22 -14.46
C LYS A 1149 45.11 -27.97 -13.02
N PRO A 1150 44.94 -26.74 -12.50
CA PRO A 1150 44.16 -26.50 -11.28
C PRO A 1150 42.91 -25.64 -11.61
N LYS A 1151 41.69 -25.96 -11.14
CA LYS A 1151 41.14 -25.86 -9.77
C LYS A 1151 40.97 -24.41 -9.27
N MET A 1152 39.71 -24.01 -9.08
CA MET A 1152 39.29 -22.89 -8.21
C MET A 1152 39.02 -23.43 -6.80
N GLU A 1153 39.42 -22.69 -5.78
CA GLU A 1153 38.93 -22.83 -4.40
C GLU A 1153 38.63 -21.42 -3.85
N TYR A 1154 37.61 -21.29 -3.00
CA TYR A 1154 37.24 -20.03 -2.32
C TYR A 1154 38.25 -19.70 -1.22
N PHE A 1155 38.47 -18.42 -0.92
CA PHE A 1155 38.58 -17.89 0.45
C PHE A 1155 38.45 -16.34 0.49
N SER A 1156 38.68 -15.72 1.65
CA SER A 1156 37.93 -14.54 2.11
C SER A 1156 38.75 -13.29 2.47
N GLU A 1157 38.01 -12.18 2.62
CA GLU A 1157 38.30 -10.98 3.43
C GLU A 1157 39.36 -9.92 3.00
N ASN A 1158 38.92 -8.66 3.16
CA ASN A 1158 39.62 -7.50 3.70
C ASN A 1158 41.13 -7.30 3.41
N SER A 1159 41.47 -6.34 2.54
CA SER A 1159 42.39 -5.23 2.87
C SER A 1159 42.41 -4.14 1.78
N VAL A 1160 42.84 -2.93 2.16
CA VAL A 1160 42.86 -1.71 1.32
C VAL A 1160 44.30 -1.25 1.09
N SER A 1161 44.65 -0.79 -0.12
CA SER A 1161 45.47 0.44 -0.35
C SER A 1161 45.74 0.76 -1.83
N LEU A 1162 45.98 2.04 -2.11
CA LEU A 1162 46.42 2.59 -3.40
C LEU A 1162 47.96 2.53 -3.55
N PRO A 1163 48.52 2.46 -4.77
CA PRO A 1163 49.98 2.32 -4.98
C PRO A 1163 50.72 3.64 -5.31
N GLY A 1164 51.92 3.80 -4.72
CA GLY A 1164 52.99 4.70 -5.19
C GLY A 1164 52.93 6.17 -4.72
N VAL A 1165 54.03 6.95 -4.69
CA VAL A 1165 55.42 6.73 -5.15
C VAL A 1165 56.42 7.57 -4.31
N LEU A 1166 57.36 6.94 -3.58
CA LEU A 1166 58.84 7.11 -3.58
C LEU A 1166 59.53 6.58 -2.28
N VAL A 1167 60.81 6.17 -2.39
CA VAL A 1167 61.61 5.33 -1.47
C VAL A 1167 63.12 5.55 -1.81
N PRO A 1168 64.17 5.29 -0.96
CA PRO A 1168 64.38 5.19 0.51
C PRO A 1168 65.42 6.29 0.95
N PRO A 1169 66.39 6.12 1.89
CA PRO A 1169 66.54 5.28 3.11
C PRO A 1169 66.74 6.17 4.39
N SER A 1170 67.01 5.72 5.63
CA SER A 1170 67.24 4.42 6.30
C SER A 1170 66.90 4.55 7.79
N GLY A 1171 66.41 3.50 8.46
CA GLY A 1171 66.56 3.37 9.93
C GLY A 1171 65.38 2.85 10.76
N GLN A 1172 65.30 1.52 10.89
CA GLN A 1172 64.72 0.76 12.01
C GLN A 1172 63.20 0.88 12.35
N GLN A 1173 62.75 -0.19 13.02
CA GLN A 1173 61.38 -0.70 13.30
C GLN A 1173 61.06 -0.59 14.81
N PRO A 1174 59.92 -1.08 15.38
CA PRO A 1174 58.62 -1.52 14.82
C PRO A 1174 57.38 -1.06 15.66
N THR A 1175 56.19 -1.63 15.38
CA THR A 1175 54.96 -1.72 16.22
C THR A 1175 54.20 -0.42 16.57
N GLY A 1176 52.87 -0.42 16.75
CA GLY A 1176 51.85 -1.46 16.53
C GLY A 1176 50.61 -1.25 17.41
N PHE A 1177 49.41 -1.11 16.83
CA PHE A 1177 48.15 -0.86 17.57
C PHE A 1177 46.92 -1.39 16.83
N GLU A 1178 45.97 -1.94 17.60
CA GLU A 1178 44.55 -2.19 17.26
C GLU A 1178 43.73 -1.99 18.58
N PRO A 1179 42.39 -1.81 18.54
CA PRO A 1179 41.69 -0.97 19.50
C PRO A 1179 40.76 -1.70 20.50
N GLY A 1180 40.16 -0.93 21.41
CA GLY A 1180 38.96 -1.33 22.15
C GLY A 1180 38.85 -0.65 23.51
N MET A 1181 37.85 0.23 23.70
CA MET A 1181 37.59 0.82 25.02
C MET A 1181 36.09 1.10 25.27
N PHE A 1182 35.37 0.05 25.67
CA PHE A 1182 34.08 0.14 26.34
C PHE A 1182 34.02 -0.87 27.48
N ASN A 1183 33.89 -0.38 28.72
CA ASN A 1183 33.45 -1.13 29.90
C ASN A 1183 33.07 -0.15 31.03
N PRO A 1184 32.35 -0.55 32.10
CA PRO A 1184 31.21 0.27 32.53
C PRO A 1184 31.18 0.64 34.03
N THR A 1185 30.20 1.49 34.37
CA THR A 1185 29.49 1.58 35.66
C THR A 1185 30.25 1.80 36.99
N THR A 1186 29.84 2.89 37.66
CA THR A 1186 29.68 3.04 39.12
C THR A 1186 30.87 2.93 40.07
N SER A 1187 31.30 4.08 40.58
CA SER A 1187 31.69 4.43 41.98
C SER A 1187 32.57 5.69 41.90
N GLY A 1188 32.82 6.49 42.94
CA GLY A 1188 32.32 6.56 44.31
C GLY A 1188 32.97 7.81 44.90
N GLY A 1189 32.21 8.70 45.54
CA GLY A 1189 32.68 10.07 45.76
C GLY A 1189 33.74 10.22 46.86
N ASN A 1190 34.69 11.15 46.69
CA ASN A 1190 35.07 12.05 47.77
C ASN A 1190 35.76 13.35 47.31
N GLN A 1191 35.49 14.41 48.08
CA GLN A 1191 36.23 15.68 48.12
C GLN A 1191 37.34 15.59 49.21
N PRO A 1192 38.14 16.63 49.47
CA PRO A 1192 38.77 17.62 48.58
C PRO A 1192 40.29 17.77 48.90
N HIS A 1193 41.06 18.61 48.17
CA HIS A 1193 41.62 19.85 48.74
C HIS A 1193 42.62 20.66 47.87
N LYS A 1194 42.42 21.99 47.94
CA LYS A 1194 43.41 23.08 48.10
C LYS A 1194 44.66 23.16 47.20
N HIS A 1195 44.69 24.35 46.56
CA HIS A 1195 45.85 25.26 46.41
C HIS A 1195 46.94 24.88 45.41
N LYS A 1196 47.78 25.83 44.95
CA LYS A 1196 47.68 27.27 44.58
C LYS A 1196 49.13 27.72 44.30
N ARG A 1197 49.32 28.75 43.46
CA ARG A 1197 50.59 29.54 43.32
C ARG A 1197 51.72 28.84 42.55
N ASP A 1198 52.63 29.57 41.90
CA ASP A 1198 52.63 30.98 41.43
C ASP A 1198 53.70 31.12 40.31
N SER A 1199 53.77 32.29 39.64
CA SER A 1199 54.83 32.74 38.69
C SER A 1199 54.88 32.04 37.31
N ALA A 1200 55.06 32.70 36.15
CA ALA A 1200 55.83 33.91 35.75
C ALA A 1200 57.35 33.64 35.63
N ASP A 1201 58.09 34.15 34.64
CA ASP A 1201 57.78 34.92 33.41
C ASP A 1201 58.99 34.70 32.42
N GLU A 1202 59.26 35.35 31.27
CA GLU A 1202 58.79 36.59 30.62
C GLU A 1202 59.12 36.59 29.10
N ARG A 1203 58.66 37.62 28.37
CA ARG A 1203 59.30 38.30 27.19
C ARG A 1203 59.19 37.83 25.71
N ASP A 1204 58.80 38.84 24.92
CA ASP A 1204 59.39 39.33 23.64
C ASP A 1204 59.16 38.60 22.29
N SER A 1205 58.95 39.30 21.16
CA SER A 1205 58.63 40.74 20.97
C SER A 1205 58.05 41.07 19.56
N SER A 1206 57.59 42.32 19.38
CA SER A 1206 57.14 42.97 18.13
C SER A 1206 55.78 42.53 17.53
N GLY A 1207 54.96 43.41 16.93
CA GLY A 1207 55.00 44.88 16.99
C GLY A 1207 54.03 45.62 16.06
N LYS A 1208 52.96 46.22 16.64
CA LYS A 1208 52.36 47.57 16.39
C LYS A 1208 52.02 48.00 14.94
N ASP A 1209 50.99 48.80 14.63
CA ASP A 1209 50.02 49.65 15.37
C ASP A 1209 48.87 49.98 14.34
N LYS A 1210 47.89 50.92 14.39
CA LYS A 1210 47.34 52.02 15.25
C LYS A 1210 45.92 52.31 14.67
N ALA A 1211 44.92 52.93 15.32
CA ALA A 1211 44.49 53.07 16.72
C ALA A 1211 43.17 53.91 16.79
N LYS A 1212 42.59 54.03 18.00
CA LYS A 1212 41.54 55.00 18.46
C LYS A 1212 40.07 54.59 18.15
N LYS A 1213 39.08 54.96 18.98
CA LYS A 1213 39.07 55.90 20.13
C LYS A 1213 38.19 55.38 21.30
N LYS A 1214 38.55 55.73 22.55
CA LYS A 1214 37.83 55.37 23.79
C LYS A 1214 36.78 56.42 24.18
N LYS A 1215 35.75 56.02 24.95
CA LYS A 1215 35.53 56.56 26.31
C LYS A 1215 34.65 55.66 27.20
N LYS A 1216 34.89 55.72 28.50
CA LYS A 1216 34.04 55.24 29.62
C LYS A 1216 33.38 56.47 30.25
N ASP A 1217 32.34 56.29 31.06
CA ASP A 1217 32.44 56.73 32.47
C ASP A 1217 31.46 56.05 33.44
N LYS A 1218 31.64 56.31 34.75
CA LYS A 1218 30.84 55.79 35.89
C LYS A 1218 30.00 56.90 36.54
N LYS A 1219 28.90 56.55 37.23
CA LYS A 1219 28.70 56.84 38.69
C LYS A 1219 27.38 56.27 39.26
N LYS A 1220 27.18 56.45 40.58
CA LYS A 1220 26.11 55.91 41.44
C LYS A 1220 25.15 57.02 41.95
N HIS A 1221 24.03 56.57 42.55
CA HIS A 1221 23.38 57.06 43.79
C HIS A 1221 22.00 57.80 43.77
N LYS A 1222 21.06 57.16 44.51
CA LYS A 1222 20.20 57.68 45.61
C LYS A 1222 18.89 58.48 45.35
N HIS A 1223 17.82 57.95 45.97
CA HIS A 1223 16.66 58.57 46.65
C HIS A 1223 15.75 59.61 45.94
N LYS A 1224 14.43 59.37 45.97
CA LYS A 1224 13.52 59.98 46.98
C LYS A 1224 12.11 59.32 47.01
N HIS A 1225 11.27 59.73 47.99
CA HIS A 1225 9.97 59.12 48.34
C HIS A 1225 8.74 59.86 47.78
N LYS A 1226 7.63 59.10 47.63
CA LYS A 1226 6.25 59.35 48.12
C LYS A 1226 5.50 57.99 48.03
N LYS A 1227 4.79 57.44 49.04
CA LYS A 1227 3.55 57.87 49.76
C LYS A 1227 2.36 58.05 48.78
N HIS A 1228 1.16 57.49 48.99
CA HIS A 1228 0.49 57.07 50.25
C HIS A 1228 -0.69 56.06 50.07
N LYS A 1229 -1.14 55.43 51.18
CA LYS A 1229 -2.43 54.69 51.42
C LYS A 1229 -2.50 53.26 50.83
N LYS A 1230 -2.67 52.20 51.66
CA LYS A 1230 -3.88 51.62 52.34
C LYS A 1230 -4.82 50.91 51.33
N SER A 1231 -5.37 49.72 51.57
CA SER A 1231 -5.57 48.86 52.78
C SER A 1231 -5.16 47.39 52.48
N SER A 1232 -4.45 46.62 53.30
CA SER A 1232 -4.60 46.18 54.72
C SER A 1232 -5.60 45.05 54.96
N ALA A 1233 -5.10 43.81 54.99
CA ALA A 1233 -5.59 42.68 55.79
C ALA A 1233 -4.51 41.59 55.87
N ASP A 1234 -3.86 41.44 57.03
CA ASP A 1234 -3.19 40.21 57.47
C ASP A 1234 -4.30 39.22 57.97
N GLU A 1235 -4.11 37.93 58.25
CA GLU A 1235 -3.00 37.28 58.96
C GLU A 1235 -2.71 35.82 58.55
N LYS A 1236 -1.49 35.41 58.89
CA LYS A 1236 -1.04 34.16 59.57
C LYS A 1236 -2.02 32.95 59.62
N GLY A 1237 -1.55 31.70 59.43
CA GLY A 1237 -0.17 31.30 59.16
C GLY A 1237 0.15 29.84 59.50
N GLU A 1238 1.42 29.62 59.82
CA GLU A 1238 2.07 28.39 60.29
C GLU A 1238 2.20 27.20 59.30
N ARG A 1239 3.25 26.42 59.55
CA ARG A 1239 3.60 25.16 58.87
C ARG A 1239 3.34 24.02 59.86
N PRO A 1240 3.22 22.77 59.40
CA PRO A 1240 4.42 21.94 59.51
C PRO A 1240 4.99 21.42 58.19
N LYS A 1241 6.25 21.01 58.26
CA LYS A 1241 6.90 19.98 57.44
C LYS A 1241 7.34 18.86 58.39
N PRO A 1242 7.69 17.66 57.90
CA PRO A 1242 7.29 17.01 56.64
C PRO A 1242 6.60 15.66 56.95
N ASP A 1243 6.30 14.86 55.93
CA ASP A 1243 6.64 13.44 56.02
C ASP A 1243 6.97 12.85 54.64
N ALA A 1244 7.61 11.68 54.61
CA ALA A 1244 8.09 11.05 53.38
C ALA A 1244 7.25 9.84 52.96
N GLY A 1245 6.91 9.74 51.68
CA GLY A 1245 6.27 8.58 51.07
C GLY A 1245 6.65 8.48 49.59
N LEU A 1246 7.06 7.30 49.15
CA LEU A 1246 7.28 6.99 47.74
C LEU A 1246 5.91 6.78 47.07
N PHE A 1247 5.72 7.34 45.87
CA PHE A 1247 5.61 6.54 44.63
C PHE A 1247 5.79 7.44 43.39
#